data_AF-A0AAD8YZD8-F1
#
_entry.id   AF-A0AAD8YZD8-F1
#
_cell.length_a   1.000
_cell.length_b   1.000
_cell.length_c   1.000
_cell.angle_alpha   90.00
_cell.angle_beta   90.00
_cell.angle_gamma   90.00
#
_symmetry.space_group_name_H-M   'P 1'
#
loop_
_entity.id
_entity.type
_entity.pdbx_description
1 polymer ?
#
loop_
_entity_poly.entity_id
_entity_poly.type
_entity_poly.pdbx_seq_one_letter_code
_entity_poly.pdbx_strand_id
1 'polypeptide(L)'
;MGIKAALPKIELYLYTSILSLALLWAASWIVEASSENVQRKSFKESMKPGWHYFGRKMDVADFEWAMWFTTFRSHILFALSGHVIFAKICSMISPKHRSLIYMLYGGLTVLIIMGWTYVSLILSHCIVLYSVALIKRKWLCFLAGLTSLATFKMDPFVSWQAGFVTGTFKLQDILFYGGCGFSIMRCMSFALENCEKKDGQYTFMDLMKYNFYLPFFFFGPIMTFDRFHAQANNPDLTRKDREMWNIFIHALVHLGAILVVDVLFHYLYILTIPTDMKLVKELSDWSLAGLAYFNLVYDWVKAAVMFGVINTVSLLDHLDPPRPPKCITMLYVFAETHFDRGINDWLCKYVYDYIGGNHDGIFKELVATICTFSITTLWLGPCEPVYVWSFFNCFGLNFELWVAKLFSLPPLSTIEGLMTEAMSRRIRGLFNAVNFWQIVLYNVLSLNSLEFAKLVARRLLIKASAGGWNLLMAASLIDPLTAPRMYQQALLQDGLCDLLENDKFVDCVLKIKDREFPCHRLVLAASSPHFKAMFLSEQEESKKREIVLKDVEPGIMGMILRYIYTSEINLTENNVQDIFMAANMYQIPSIFSVCVSYLEKKLVLSNCLAIFRLGLLLECPRLAAKARDYICDRFQLIVRDQDFHQLGSGELAAIITCDALDVEREETVFEGLMEWVEHDPGERLKDLPDLLHCVRFRLMPPDYLREKVEGHRLIRTNQEIKNELRLITDAERGQLPKVKGRSGENAGATAGGQDEEEDEEGMLPGILNDNPRFGMFQRDLILMISSTGTYAYDPAENECFLASSSTEIPKNHCSLVTKEHQIFLVGGLLYNEKNTDEPFSSYFLQFDPKSSDWLGMPSLPSPRCLFSLAEAQNSIYVLGGKELREGEHALDSVMVYDRQSFKWGESDPLPYSVYGHGSVSHNGLVYVLGGKAENKKCLRRVCVYNPTKFEWKELAPMKLARSLFGVAIQENKIYVVTGVTDNGLTSSVEVYDIASNTWSDFVEFPQERSSLNLMELGGCLYAVGGFAMMPDDATEKLEPTEMNDIWRFDEEEHCWSGMLREIRYAAGATVLAVRLNVIRLTKM
;
A
#
# COMPACT_ATOMS: atom_id res chain seq x y z
N MET A 1 -30.26 -32.62 18.53
CA MET A 1 -29.13 -32.94 17.63
C MET A 1 -28.72 -34.40 17.84
N GLY A 2 -28.95 -35.27 16.86
CA GLY A 2 -28.83 -36.72 17.05
C GLY A 2 -28.36 -37.46 15.81
N ILE A 3 -27.12 -37.21 15.37
CA ILE A 3 -26.38 -38.23 14.62
C ILE A 3 -25.63 -39.05 15.68
N LYS A 4 -26.30 -40.09 16.17
CA LYS A 4 -25.95 -40.87 17.37
C LYS A 4 -24.82 -41.90 17.19
N ALA A 5 -23.96 -41.77 16.18
CA ALA A 5 -22.82 -42.66 16.03
C ALA A 5 -21.56 -41.85 15.77
N ALA A 6 -20.73 -41.69 16.80
CA ALA A 6 -19.33 -41.35 16.60
C ALA A 6 -18.75 -42.33 15.58
N LEU A 7 -18.03 -41.82 14.58
CA LEU A 7 -17.41 -42.67 13.58
C LEU A 7 -16.55 -43.75 14.24
N PRO A 8 -16.54 -44.99 13.72
CA PRO A 8 -15.61 -46.00 14.18
C PRO A 8 -14.18 -45.44 14.20
N LYS A 9 -13.38 -45.78 15.22
CA LYS A 9 -12.01 -45.26 15.37
C LYS A 9 -11.17 -45.44 14.10
N ILE A 10 -11.36 -46.54 13.38
CA ILE A 10 -10.66 -46.83 12.12
C ILE A 10 -11.01 -45.82 11.02
N GLU A 11 -12.30 -45.49 10.85
CA GLU A 11 -12.73 -44.47 9.89
C GLU A 11 -12.17 -43.10 10.30
N LEU A 12 -12.23 -42.77 11.60
CA LEU A 12 -11.65 -41.53 12.13
C LEU A 12 -10.15 -41.42 11.83
N TYR A 13 -9.38 -42.48 12.06
CA TYR A 13 -7.95 -42.50 11.74
C TYR A 13 -7.69 -42.38 10.24
N LEU A 14 -8.46 -43.08 9.41
CA LEU A 14 -8.33 -42.99 7.94
C LEU A 14 -8.58 -41.56 7.44
N TYR A 15 -9.69 -40.94 7.82
CA TYR A 15 -9.99 -39.58 7.40
C TYR A 15 -8.98 -38.57 7.96
N THR A 16 -8.54 -38.73 9.20
CA THR A 16 -7.49 -37.87 9.79
C THR A 16 -6.18 -38.00 9.00
N SER A 17 -5.85 -39.21 8.54
CA SER A 17 -4.65 -39.47 7.73
C SER A 17 -4.77 -38.84 6.34
N ILE A 18 -5.93 -38.97 5.68
CA ILE A 18 -6.22 -38.33 4.39
C ILE A 18 -6.11 -36.81 4.52
N LEU A 19 -6.74 -36.23 5.55
CA LEU A 19 -6.70 -34.78 5.79
C LEU A 19 -5.27 -34.28 6.05
N SER A 20 -4.48 -35.06 6.80
CA SER A 20 -3.08 -34.73 7.09
C SER A 20 -2.22 -34.79 5.84
N LEU A 21 -2.43 -35.79 4.97
CA LEU A 21 -1.76 -35.87 3.67
C LEU A 21 -2.18 -34.73 2.74
N ALA A 22 -3.47 -34.37 2.73
CA ALA A 22 -3.97 -33.22 1.97
C ALA A 22 -3.38 -31.89 2.46
N LEU A 23 -3.20 -31.73 3.78
CA LEU A 23 -2.50 -30.59 4.37
C LEU A 23 -1.04 -30.51 3.93
N LEU A 24 -0.30 -31.62 4.02
CA LEU A 24 1.11 -31.66 3.58
C LEU A 24 1.24 -31.35 2.09
N TRP A 25 0.32 -31.88 1.29
CA TRP A 25 0.30 -31.68 -0.15
C TRP A 25 -0.09 -30.25 -0.53
N ALA A 26 -1.10 -29.66 0.11
CA ALA A 26 -1.44 -28.25 -0.07
C ALA A 26 -0.28 -27.35 0.36
N ALA A 27 0.43 -27.69 1.44
CA ALA A 27 1.57 -26.92 1.94
C ALA A 27 2.69 -26.86 0.90
N SER A 28 3.02 -27.99 0.25
CA SER A 28 4.10 -28.02 -0.73
C SER A 28 3.85 -27.06 -1.90
N TRP A 29 2.62 -27.00 -2.41
CA TRP A 29 2.27 -26.09 -3.52
C TRP A 29 2.30 -24.61 -3.12
N ILE A 30 1.98 -24.29 -1.87
CA ILE A 30 2.05 -22.91 -1.36
C ILE A 30 3.52 -22.54 -1.10
N VAL A 31 4.33 -23.45 -0.56
CA VAL A 31 5.77 -23.23 -0.34
C VAL A 31 6.49 -22.98 -1.68
N GLU A 32 6.11 -23.70 -2.72
CA GLU A 32 6.62 -23.51 -4.08
C GLU A 32 6.16 -22.14 -4.65
N ALA A 33 4.86 -21.84 -4.58
CA ALA A 33 4.34 -20.55 -5.01
C ALA A 33 4.99 -19.37 -4.26
N SER A 34 5.28 -19.55 -2.97
CA SER A 34 5.91 -18.52 -2.15
C SER A 34 7.41 -18.39 -2.41
N SER A 35 8.12 -19.50 -2.64
CA SER A 35 9.57 -19.47 -2.92
C SER A 35 9.87 -18.71 -4.20
N GLU A 36 9.03 -18.88 -5.21
CA GLU A 36 9.17 -18.22 -6.51
C GLU A 36 8.83 -16.73 -6.47
N ASN A 37 7.99 -16.29 -5.54
CA ASN A 37 7.38 -14.95 -5.58
C ASN A 37 7.72 -14.04 -4.39
N VAL A 38 8.64 -14.47 -3.51
CA VAL A 38 8.96 -13.75 -2.26
C VAL A 38 9.50 -12.33 -2.46
N GLN A 39 9.98 -11.99 -3.67
CA GLN A 39 10.54 -10.68 -4.01
C GLN A 39 9.51 -9.64 -4.46
N ARG A 40 8.23 -10.02 -4.61
CA ARG A 40 7.16 -9.13 -5.06
C ARG A 40 6.94 -7.97 -4.08
N LYS A 41 6.48 -6.82 -4.57
CA LYS A 41 6.24 -5.62 -3.76
C LYS A 41 5.22 -5.85 -2.63
N SER A 42 4.15 -6.59 -2.91
CA SER A 42 3.09 -7.00 -1.97
C SER A 42 3.65 -7.72 -0.73
N PHE A 43 4.78 -8.42 -0.90
CA PHE A 43 5.45 -9.16 0.18
C PHE A 43 6.25 -8.22 1.09
N LYS A 44 6.78 -7.10 0.59
CA LYS A 44 7.63 -6.18 1.36
C LYS A 44 6.87 -5.41 2.44
N GLU A 45 5.62 -5.06 2.19
CA GLU A 45 4.78 -4.29 3.12
C GLU A 45 4.33 -5.14 4.33
N SER A 46 4.23 -6.45 4.14
CA SER A 46 3.68 -7.40 5.12
C SER A 46 4.71 -8.38 5.69
N MET A 47 6.02 -8.08 5.59
CA MET A 47 7.09 -8.97 6.06
C MET A 47 8.06 -8.29 7.01
N LYS A 48 8.50 -9.04 8.03
CA LYS A 48 9.57 -8.63 8.95
C LYS A 48 10.70 -9.66 8.99
N PRO A 49 11.92 -9.26 9.41
CA PRO A 49 12.97 -10.21 9.73
C PRO A 49 12.45 -11.25 10.73
N GLY A 50 12.50 -12.53 10.35
CA GLY A 50 12.13 -13.66 11.21
C GLY A 50 13.27 -14.08 12.14
N TRP A 51 13.18 -15.29 12.70
CA TRP A 51 14.28 -15.83 13.51
C TRP A 51 15.53 -16.03 12.63
N HIS A 52 16.71 -15.70 13.16
CA HIS A 52 17.99 -15.83 12.44
C HIS A 52 18.25 -17.22 11.83
N TYR A 53 17.64 -18.28 12.37
CA TYR A 53 17.89 -19.66 11.95
C TYR A 53 17.15 -20.10 10.68
N PHE A 54 16.09 -19.41 10.25
CA PHE A 54 15.25 -19.88 9.13
C PHE A 54 15.56 -19.21 7.78
N GLY A 55 16.36 -18.14 7.75
CA GLY A 55 16.80 -17.46 6.52
C GLY A 55 15.70 -16.78 5.68
N ARG A 56 14.41 -17.01 5.99
CA ARG A 56 13.25 -16.37 5.34
C ARG A 56 12.60 -15.33 6.25
N LYS A 57 12.01 -14.30 5.62
CA LYS A 57 11.23 -13.27 6.32
C LYS A 57 9.89 -13.85 6.79
N MET A 58 9.39 -13.37 7.91
CA MET A 58 8.12 -13.81 8.49
C MET A 58 6.97 -12.97 7.91
N ASP A 59 5.89 -13.64 7.50
CA ASP A 59 4.60 -13.01 7.21
C ASP A 59 4.05 -12.38 8.50
N VAL A 60 3.81 -11.07 8.47
CA VAL A 60 3.19 -10.31 9.57
C VAL A 60 1.85 -9.70 9.18
N ALA A 61 1.26 -10.15 8.06
CA ALA A 61 -0.07 -9.72 7.63
C ALA A 61 -1.15 -10.06 8.66
N ASP A 62 -1.00 -11.15 9.43
CA ASP A 62 -1.88 -11.37 10.57
C ASP A 62 -1.45 -10.53 11.77
N PHE A 63 -2.18 -9.43 11.95
CA PHE A 63 -1.94 -8.52 13.05
C PHE A 63 -2.18 -9.14 14.44
N GLU A 64 -3.12 -10.08 14.59
CA GLU A 64 -3.42 -10.71 15.90
C GLU A 64 -2.40 -11.77 16.29
N TRP A 65 -1.87 -12.54 15.33
CA TRP A 65 -0.76 -13.46 15.57
C TRP A 65 0.52 -12.69 15.84
N ALA A 66 0.85 -11.72 14.98
CA ALA A 66 1.99 -10.83 15.20
C ALA A 66 1.87 -10.11 16.56
N MET A 67 0.67 -9.68 16.95
CA MET A 67 0.38 -9.14 18.29
C MET A 67 0.86 -10.12 19.37
N TRP A 68 0.29 -11.33 19.45
CA TRP A 68 0.57 -12.31 20.52
C TRP A 68 2.06 -12.55 20.76
N PHE A 69 2.88 -12.47 19.71
CA PHE A 69 4.31 -12.81 19.76
C PHE A 69 5.29 -11.61 19.66
N THR A 70 4.83 -10.37 19.44
CA THR A 70 5.70 -9.17 19.36
C THR A 70 5.45 -8.18 20.52
N THR A 71 4.52 -7.22 20.36
CA THR A 71 4.22 -6.14 21.31
C THR A 71 3.49 -6.64 22.57
N PHE A 72 2.76 -7.74 22.44
CA PHE A 72 1.88 -8.28 23.47
C PHE A 72 2.60 -9.23 24.45
N ARG A 73 3.77 -9.74 24.03
CA ARG A 73 4.61 -10.68 24.80
C ARG A 73 5.03 -10.13 26.16
N SER A 74 5.30 -8.85 26.30
CA SER A 74 5.76 -8.28 27.57
C SER A 74 4.63 -8.08 28.59
N HIS A 75 3.42 -7.75 28.15
CA HIS A 75 2.33 -7.34 29.04
C HIS A 75 1.43 -8.50 29.46
N ILE A 76 0.92 -9.29 28.50
CA ILE A 76 0.00 -10.41 28.81
C ILE A 76 0.75 -11.62 29.34
N LEU A 77 1.95 -11.93 28.85
CA LEU A 77 2.73 -13.04 29.42
C LEU A 77 3.08 -12.73 30.88
N PHE A 78 3.45 -11.48 31.20
CA PHE A 78 3.67 -11.04 32.56
C PHE A 78 2.36 -11.07 33.38
N ALA A 79 1.24 -10.59 32.82
CA ALA A 79 -0.04 -10.60 33.50
C ALA A 79 -0.59 -12.02 33.76
N LEU A 80 -0.49 -12.94 32.81
CA LEU A 80 -0.93 -14.33 32.97
C LEU A 80 0.03 -15.12 33.87
N SER A 81 1.34 -14.91 33.75
CA SER A 81 2.32 -15.54 34.66
C SER A 81 2.15 -15.02 36.08
N GLY A 82 1.96 -13.70 36.22
CA GLY A 82 1.65 -13.05 37.48
C GLY A 82 0.33 -13.54 38.06
N HIS A 83 -0.72 -13.69 37.23
CA HIS A 83 -1.98 -14.32 37.62
C HIS A 83 -1.72 -15.72 38.14
N VAL A 84 -1.03 -16.61 37.41
CA VAL A 84 -0.76 -17.99 37.86
C VAL A 84 0.00 -18.02 39.18
N ILE A 85 1.06 -17.21 39.32
CA ILE A 85 1.87 -17.17 40.55
C ILE A 85 1.05 -16.63 41.72
N PHE A 86 0.39 -15.48 41.54
CA PHE A 86 -0.39 -14.83 42.58
C PHE A 86 -1.63 -15.65 42.97
N ALA A 87 -2.38 -16.15 41.97
CA ALA A 87 -3.46 -17.11 42.12
C ALA A 87 -3.03 -18.32 42.93
N LYS A 88 -1.88 -18.92 42.59
CA LYS A 88 -1.38 -20.11 43.28
C LYS A 88 -1.05 -19.83 44.73
N ILE A 89 -0.28 -18.78 45.02
CA ILE A 89 0.07 -18.35 46.39
C ILE A 89 -1.20 -18.09 47.20
N CYS A 90 -2.14 -17.33 46.65
CA CYS A 90 -3.37 -16.98 47.32
C CYS A 90 -4.32 -18.17 47.51
N SER A 91 -4.38 -19.09 46.54
CA SER A 91 -5.16 -20.33 46.67
C SER A 91 -4.63 -21.25 47.77
N MET A 92 -3.33 -21.19 48.08
CA MET A 92 -2.73 -21.89 49.21
C MET A 92 -3.05 -21.23 50.56
N ILE A 93 -3.15 -19.89 50.59
CA ILE A 93 -3.37 -19.12 51.84
C ILE A 93 -4.86 -19.05 52.20
N SER A 94 -5.74 -18.80 51.23
CA SER A 94 -7.19 -18.64 51.45
C SER A 94 -8.02 -19.21 50.30
N PRO A 95 -8.21 -20.55 50.24
CA PRO A 95 -8.98 -21.20 49.17
C PRO A 95 -10.41 -20.66 49.04
N LYS A 96 -11.03 -20.26 50.16
CA LYS A 96 -12.41 -19.76 50.22
C LYS A 96 -12.61 -18.41 49.51
N HIS A 97 -11.55 -17.60 49.35
CA HIS A 97 -11.64 -16.26 48.76
C HIS A 97 -11.01 -16.17 47.37
N ARG A 98 -10.65 -17.30 46.73
CA ARG A 98 -9.92 -17.30 45.45
C ARG A 98 -10.61 -16.50 44.33
N SER A 99 -11.93 -16.61 44.22
CA SER A 99 -12.69 -15.93 43.16
C SER A 99 -12.61 -14.40 43.31
N LEU A 100 -12.57 -13.89 44.54
CA LEU A 100 -12.35 -12.47 44.82
C LEU A 100 -10.94 -12.03 44.43
N ILE A 101 -9.94 -12.87 44.65
CA ILE A 101 -8.55 -12.57 44.34
C ILE A 101 -8.33 -12.52 42.83
N TYR A 102 -8.92 -13.46 42.09
CA TYR A 102 -8.90 -13.43 40.62
C TYR A 102 -9.50 -12.13 40.08
N MET A 103 -10.63 -11.71 40.66
CA MET A 103 -11.31 -10.46 40.30
C MET A 103 -10.41 -9.23 40.55
N LEU A 104 -9.78 -9.14 41.73
CA LEU A 104 -8.93 -7.99 42.08
C LEU A 104 -7.71 -7.91 41.17
N TYR A 105 -7.04 -9.05 40.93
CA TYR A 105 -5.88 -9.10 40.06
C TYR A 105 -6.25 -8.77 38.60
N GLY A 106 -7.34 -9.35 38.09
CA GLY A 106 -7.81 -9.07 36.74
C GLY A 106 -8.26 -7.62 36.56
N GLY A 107 -8.99 -7.05 37.52
CA GLY A 107 -9.39 -5.64 37.50
C GLY A 107 -8.19 -4.69 37.50
N LEU A 108 -7.19 -4.93 38.37
CA LEU A 108 -5.95 -4.14 38.40
C LEU A 108 -5.17 -4.25 37.09
N THR A 109 -5.07 -5.46 36.54
CA THR A 109 -4.38 -5.71 35.27
C THR A 109 -5.06 -4.95 34.13
N VAL A 110 -6.39 -5.04 34.02
CA VAL A 110 -7.15 -4.32 32.99
C VAL A 110 -7.01 -2.81 33.17
N LEU A 111 -7.02 -2.31 34.41
CA LEU A 111 -6.79 -0.89 34.70
C LEU A 111 -5.41 -0.40 34.23
N ILE A 112 -4.36 -1.18 34.49
CA ILE A 112 -2.99 -0.84 34.08
C ILE A 112 -2.83 -0.90 32.56
N ILE A 113 -3.43 -1.90 31.90
CA ILE A 113 -3.26 -2.10 30.46
C ILE A 113 -4.14 -1.15 29.64
N MET A 114 -5.40 -0.91 30.06
CA MET A 114 -6.42 -0.21 29.27
C MET A 114 -6.84 1.15 29.83
N GLY A 115 -6.37 1.50 31.02
CA GLY A 115 -6.73 2.75 31.68
C GLY A 115 -8.11 2.73 32.34
N TRP A 116 -8.39 3.82 33.06
CA TRP A 116 -9.59 3.97 33.88
C TRP A 116 -10.86 4.17 33.06
N THR A 117 -10.79 4.82 31.90
CA THR A 117 -11.94 5.08 31.04
C THR A 117 -12.56 3.77 30.54
N TYR A 118 -11.72 2.83 30.10
CA TYR A 118 -12.13 1.49 29.71
C TYR A 118 -12.83 0.72 30.85
N VAL A 119 -12.20 0.68 32.02
CA VAL A 119 -12.73 -0.01 33.21
C VAL A 119 -14.07 0.60 33.62
N SER A 120 -14.18 1.92 33.62
CA SER A 120 -15.41 2.65 33.95
C SER A 120 -16.54 2.31 33.00
N LEU A 121 -16.24 2.19 31.70
CA LEU A 121 -17.21 1.87 30.68
C LEU A 121 -17.74 0.43 30.84
N ILE A 122 -16.86 -0.57 31.03
CA ILE A 122 -17.28 -1.94 31.37
C ILE A 122 -18.10 -1.98 32.67
N LEU A 123 -17.68 -1.25 33.70
CA LEU A 123 -18.38 -1.20 34.98
C LEU A 123 -19.78 -0.60 34.82
N SER A 124 -19.94 0.43 33.98
CA SER A 124 -21.25 1.03 33.69
C SER A 124 -22.23 0.03 33.09
N HIS A 125 -21.80 -0.79 32.12
CA HIS A 125 -22.64 -1.85 31.54
C HIS A 125 -22.94 -2.97 32.54
N CYS A 126 -21.97 -3.32 33.39
CA CYS A 126 -22.21 -4.27 34.47
C CYS A 126 -23.29 -3.75 35.45
N ILE A 127 -23.26 -2.46 35.79
CA ILE A 127 -24.26 -1.81 36.66
C ILE A 127 -25.63 -1.84 35.99
N VAL A 128 -25.72 -1.46 34.71
CA VAL A 128 -26.99 -1.47 33.94
C VAL A 128 -27.59 -2.88 33.92
N LEU A 129 -26.81 -3.89 33.53
CA LEU A 129 -27.29 -5.27 33.43
C LEU A 129 -27.61 -5.88 34.80
N TYR A 130 -26.86 -5.54 35.85
CA TYR A 130 -27.19 -5.93 37.22
C TYR A 130 -28.53 -5.34 37.66
N SER A 131 -28.73 -4.03 37.49
CA SER A 131 -29.97 -3.33 37.85
C SER A 131 -31.17 -3.88 37.11
N VAL A 132 -31.05 -4.17 35.81
CA VAL A 132 -32.12 -4.77 35.02
C VAL A 132 -32.42 -6.21 35.48
N ALA A 133 -31.40 -6.98 35.87
CA ALA A 133 -31.59 -8.33 36.39
C ALA A 133 -32.41 -8.37 37.70
N LEU A 134 -32.38 -7.31 38.52
CA LEU A 134 -33.17 -7.21 39.74
C LEU A 134 -34.69 -7.16 39.46
N ILE A 135 -35.08 -6.72 38.26
CA ILE A 135 -36.49 -6.65 37.82
C ILE A 135 -37.05 -8.06 37.54
N LYS A 136 -36.19 -9.08 37.42
CA LYS A 136 -36.56 -10.49 37.17
C LYS A 136 -37.39 -10.69 35.88
N ARG A 137 -37.14 -9.88 34.84
CA ARG A 137 -37.80 -9.98 33.52
C ARG A 137 -36.77 -10.26 32.43
N LYS A 138 -36.78 -11.47 31.88
CA LYS A 138 -35.78 -11.93 30.89
C LYS A 138 -35.69 -11.06 29.63
N TRP A 139 -36.82 -10.62 29.08
CA TRP A 139 -36.83 -9.81 27.86
C TRP A 139 -36.15 -8.45 28.05
N LEU A 140 -36.25 -7.85 29.24
CA LEU A 140 -35.53 -6.62 29.58
C LEU A 140 -34.02 -6.87 29.64
N CYS A 141 -33.59 -8.01 30.19
CA CYS A 141 -32.17 -8.40 30.19
C CYS A 141 -31.63 -8.56 28.76
N PHE A 142 -32.42 -9.16 27.86
CA PHE A 142 -32.06 -9.24 26.44
C PHE A 142 -31.98 -7.86 25.79
N LEU A 143 -32.99 -7.00 25.99
CA LEU A 143 -32.98 -5.66 25.43
C LEU A 143 -31.77 -4.88 25.90
N ALA A 144 -31.53 -4.81 27.22
CA ALA A 144 -30.39 -4.10 27.80
C ALA A 144 -29.03 -4.68 27.37
N GLY A 145 -28.96 -6.01 27.23
CA GLY A 145 -27.75 -6.71 26.78
C GLY A 145 -27.43 -6.44 25.32
N LEU A 146 -28.43 -6.54 24.44
CA LEU A 146 -28.27 -6.28 23.01
C LEU A 146 -28.02 -4.80 22.72
N THR A 147 -28.67 -3.88 23.44
CA THR A 147 -28.35 -2.45 23.33
C THR A 147 -26.93 -2.17 23.80
N SER A 148 -26.49 -2.79 24.89
CA SER A 148 -25.09 -2.68 25.35
C SER A 148 -24.12 -3.24 24.33
N LEU A 149 -24.43 -4.37 23.70
CA LEU A 149 -23.57 -4.95 22.67
C LEU A 149 -23.50 -4.05 21.43
N ALA A 150 -24.62 -3.45 21.03
CA ALA A 150 -24.70 -2.53 19.91
C ALA A 150 -23.83 -1.27 20.11
N THR A 151 -23.68 -0.76 21.34
CA THR A 151 -22.84 0.43 21.56
C THR A 151 -21.37 0.21 21.18
N PHE A 152 -20.87 -1.03 21.26
CA PHE A 152 -19.49 -1.39 20.90
C PHE A 152 -19.35 -1.97 19.48
N LYS A 153 -20.45 -2.21 18.77
CA LYS A 153 -20.42 -2.95 17.50
C LYS A 153 -21.09 -2.22 16.34
N MET A 154 -21.77 -1.10 16.59
CA MET A 154 -22.47 -0.33 15.57
C MET A 154 -22.11 1.16 15.59
N ASP A 155 -21.92 1.74 14.42
CA ASP A 155 -21.84 3.20 14.25
C ASP A 155 -23.21 3.87 14.46
N PRO A 156 -23.24 5.12 14.99
CA PRO A 156 -22.09 5.97 15.34
C PRO A 156 -21.52 5.74 16.75
N PHE A 157 -22.06 4.79 17.53
CA PHE A 157 -21.66 4.60 18.93
C PHE A 157 -20.21 4.16 19.08
N VAL A 158 -19.74 3.30 18.18
CA VAL A 158 -18.34 2.88 18.05
C VAL A 158 -17.42 4.10 17.92
N SER A 159 -17.71 4.96 16.94
CA SER A 159 -16.96 6.20 16.69
C SER A 159 -17.00 7.14 17.90
N TRP A 160 -18.14 7.27 18.57
CA TRP A 160 -18.28 8.09 19.78
C TRP A 160 -17.47 7.54 20.96
N GLN A 161 -17.47 6.23 21.18
CA GLN A 161 -16.78 5.59 22.29
C GLN A 161 -15.24 5.59 22.12
N ALA A 162 -14.76 5.45 20.88
CA ALA A 162 -13.32 5.49 20.57
C ALA A 162 -12.66 6.79 21.08
N GLY A 163 -13.36 7.93 21.01
CA GLY A 163 -12.85 9.21 21.48
C GLY A 163 -12.57 9.32 22.99
N PHE A 164 -13.15 8.46 23.83
CA PHE A 164 -12.92 8.47 25.28
C PHE A 164 -11.77 7.57 25.74
N VAL A 165 -11.32 6.70 24.85
CA VAL A 165 -10.35 5.66 25.15
C VAL A 165 -9.01 6.11 24.60
N THR A 166 -8.43 7.13 25.25
CA THR A 166 -7.16 7.77 24.86
C THR A 166 -5.98 7.01 25.45
N GLY A 167 -5.07 6.53 24.62
CA GLY A 167 -3.85 5.84 25.06
C GLY A 167 -2.83 5.63 23.93
N THR A 168 -1.56 5.44 24.29
CA THR A 168 -0.43 5.27 23.33
C THR A 168 -0.24 3.83 22.85
N PHE A 169 -1.18 2.93 23.16
CA PHE A 169 -1.06 1.51 22.88
C PHE A 169 -1.61 1.18 21.48
N LYS A 170 -0.74 0.71 20.58
CA LYS A 170 -1.04 0.40 19.15
C LYS A 170 -2.20 -0.60 18.89
N LEU A 171 -2.83 -1.14 19.93
CA LEU A 171 -3.77 -2.27 19.86
C LEU A 171 -5.03 -2.10 20.72
N GLN A 172 -5.25 -0.89 21.23
CA GLN A 172 -6.35 -0.59 22.13
C GLN A 172 -7.71 -0.93 21.51
N ASP A 173 -7.93 -0.63 20.23
CA ASP A 173 -9.20 -0.85 19.54
C ASP A 173 -9.62 -2.33 19.47
N ILE A 174 -8.71 -3.24 19.10
CA ILE A 174 -9.04 -4.68 18.99
C ILE A 174 -9.41 -5.25 20.36
N LEU A 175 -8.67 -4.88 21.39
CA LEU A 175 -8.92 -5.36 22.75
C LEU A 175 -10.15 -4.70 23.37
N PHE A 176 -10.40 -3.45 22.99
CA PHE A 176 -11.59 -2.71 23.33
C PHE A 176 -12.82 -3.43 22.77
N TYR A 177 -12.95 -3.55 21.45
CA TYR A 177 -14.13 -4.13 20.82
C TYR A 177 -14.27 -5.65 21.06
N GLY A 178 -13.16 -6.39 21.10
CA GLY A 178 -13.13 -7.83 21.38
C GLY A 178 -13.46 -8.13 22.84
N GLY A 179 -12.72 -7.54 23.78
CA GLY A 179 -12.89 -7.76 25.22
C GLY A 179 -14.26 -7.30 25.74
N CYS A 180 -14.76 -6.16 25.26
CA CYS A 180 -16.10 -5.68 25.60
C CYS A 180 -17.19 -6.64 25.13
N GLY A 181 -17.09 -7.19 23.91
CA GLY A 181 -18.06 -8.15 23.38
C GLY A 181 -18.21 -9.38 24.29
N PHE A 182 -17.10 -9.98 24.70
CA PHE A 182 -17.10 -11.11 25.63
C PHE A 182 -17.60 -10.73 27.04
N SER A 183 -17.25 -9.54 27.54
CA SER A 183 -17.73 -9.06 28.84
C SER A 183 -19.26 -8.86 28.85
N ILE A 184 -19.83 -8.28 27.79
CA ILE A 184 -21.28 -8.05 27.71
C ILE A 184 -22.04 -9.37 27.65
N MET A 185 -21.55 -10.35 26.88
CA MET A 185 -22.16 -11.69 26.85
C MET A 185 -22.14 -12.38 28.23
N ARG A 186 -21.06 -12.20 29.01
CA ARG A 186 -20.98 -12.67 30.40
C ARG A 186 -21.98 -11.93 31.30
N CYS A 187 -22.09 -10.61 31.17
CA CYS A 187 -23.11 -9.84 31.90
C CYS A 187 -24.53 -10.31 31.57
N MET A 188 -24.82 -10.65 30.31
CA MET A 188 -26.09 -11.22 29.90
C MET A 188 -26.33 -12.60 30.50
N SER A 189 -25.34 -13.51 30.52
CA SER A 189 -25.46 -14.81 31.21
C SER A 189 -25.86 -14.63 32.67
N PHE A 190 -25.16 -13.74 33.39
CA PHE A 190 -25.46 -13.43 34.78
C PHE A 190 -26.89 -12.89 34.93
N ALA A 191 -27.28 -11.92 34.11
CA ALA A 191 -28.57 -11.25 34.21
C ALA A 191 -29.74 -12.22 33.96
N LEU A 192 -29.61 -13.11 32.97
CA LEU A 192 -30.61 -14.11 32.63
C LEU A 192 -30.74 -15.18 33.73
N GLU A 193 -29.64 -15.70 34.24
CA GLU A 193 -29.68 -16.71 35.31
C GLU A 193 -30.12 -16.14 36.66
N ASN A 194 -29.74 -14.89 36.96
CA ASN A 194 -30.25 -14.20 38.14
C ASN A 194 -31.77 -13.99 38.03
N CYS A 195 -32.34 -13.83 36.83
CA CYS A 195 -33.78 -13.82 36.61
C CYS A 195 -34.45 -15.18 36.86
N GLU A 196 -33.77 -16.30 36.56
CA GLU A 196 -34.28 -17.67 36.73
C GLU A 196 -34.20 -18.16 38.17
N LYS A 197 -33.30 -17.60 38.98
CA LYS A 197 -33.12 -17.99 40.38
C LYS A 197 -34.38 -17.69 41.19
N LYS A 198 -35.01 -18.77 41.70
CA LYS A 198 -36.26 -18.73 42.48
C LYS A 198 -36.08 -18.10 43.86
N ASP A 199 -35.00 -18.44 44.57
CA ASP A 199 -34.72 -17.96 45.92
C ASP A 199 -33.44 -17.09 45.97
N GLY A 200 -33.57 -15.88 46.51
CA GLY A 200 -32.49 -14.91 46.63
C GLY A 200 -32.03 -14.29 45.30
N GLN A 201 -30.90 -13.59 45.36
CA GLN A 201 -30.27 -12.91 44.23
C GLN A 201 -28.76 -13.16 44.27
N TYR A 202 -28.12 -13.22 43.11
CA TYR A 202 -26.67 -13.12 43.04
C TYR A 202 -26.23 -11.68 43.29
N THR A 203 -25.06 -11.51 43.91
CA THR A 203 -24.57 -10.18 44.28
C THR A 203 -23.86 -9.51 43.11
N PHE A 204 -23.73 -8.19 43.14
CA PHE A 204 -22.90 -7.46 42.17
C PHE A 204 -21.44 -7.94 42.19
N MET A 205 -20.93 -8.37 43.35
CA MET A 205 -19.60 -8.96 43.44
C MET A 205 -19.48 -10.28 42.66
N ASP A 206 -20.55 -11.07 42.55
CA ASP A 206 -20.53 -12.29 41.73
C ASP A 206 -20.42 -11.97 40.23
N LEU A 207 -21.06 -10.88 39.79
CA LEU A 207 -20.93 -10.37 38.42
C LEU A 207 -19.50 -9.85 38.14
N MET A 208 -18.91 -9.14 39.10
CA MET A 208 -17.53 -8.65 38.99
C MET A 208 -16.52 -9.79 38.92
N LYS A 209 -16.65 -10.81 39.78
CA LYS A 209 -15.79 -12.01 39.74
C LYS A 209 -15.83 -12.71 38.38
N TYR A 210 -16.99 -12.73 37.75
CA TYR A 210 -17.18 -13.38 36.46
C TYR A 210 -16.61 -12.56 35.30
N ASN A 211 -16.76 -11.24 35.31
CA ASN A 211 -16.23 -10.36 34.26
C ASN A 211 -14.72 -10.17 34.36
N PHE A 212 -14.19 -9.94 35.55
CA PHE A 212 -12.76 -9.64 35.75
C PHE A 212 -11.90 -10.89 36.03
N TYR A 213 -12.36 -12.07 35.64
CA TYR A 213 -11.48 -13.24 35.57
C TYR A 213 -10.53 -13.09 34.37
N LEU A 214 -9.26 -12.75 34.66
CA LEU A 214 -8.28 -12.33 33.64
C LEU A 214 -8.12 -13.32 32.47
N PRO A 215 -8.01 -14.64 32.68
CA PRO A 215 -7.84 -15.58 31.57
C PRO A 215 -9.00 -15.51 30.55
N PHE A 216 -10.24 -15.29 31.00
CA PHE A 216 -11.39 -15.14 30.08
C PHE A 216 -11.69 -13.69 29.67
N PHE A 217 -10.85 -12.72 30.07
CA PHE A 217 -11.16 -11.32 29.83
C PHE A 217 -10.95 -10.91 28.36
N PHE A 218 -9.74 -11.14 27.82
CA PHE A 218 -9.37 -10.65 26.49
C PHE A 218 -9.68 -11.64 25.36
N PHE A 219 -9.36 -12.94 25.54
CA PHE A 219 -9.40 -13.93 24.44
C PHE A 219 -9.83 -15.34 24.89
N GLY A 220 -10.44 -15.48 26.07
CA GLY A 220 -10.84 -16.79 26.57
C GLY A 220 -12.27 -17.18 26.19
N PRO A 221 -12.61 -18.47 26.31
CA PRO A 221 -13.95 -18.95 25.98
C PRO A 221 -15.01 -18.40 26.94
N ILE A 222 -16.22 -18.23 26.42
CA ILE A 222 -17.38 -17.93 27.24
C ILE A 222 -17.80 -19.20 27.97
N MET A 223 -17.71 -19.20 29.30
CA MET A 223 -18.29 -20.22 30.16
C MET A 223 -19.53 -19.65 30.83
N THR A 224 -20.68 -20.34 30.77
CA THR A 224 -21.94 -19.88 31.39
C THR A 224 -21.78 -19.57 32.89
N PHE A 225 -22.60 -18.63 33.39
CA PHE A 225 -22.42 -18.08 34.73
C PHE A 225 -22.54 -19.14 35.83
N ASP A 226 -23.53 -20.03 35.78
CA ASP A 226 -23.71 -21.15 36.70
C ASP A 226 -22.47 -22.04 36.81
N ARG A 227 -21.88 -22.41 35.67
CA ARG A 227 -20.67 -23.24 35.62
C ARG A 227 -19.47 -22.51 36.19
N PHE A 228 -19.28 -21.24 35.84
CA PHE A 228 -18.22 -20.42 36.41
C PHE A 228 -18.40 -20.24 37.91
N HIS A 229 -19.59 -19.85 38.36
CA HIS A 229 -19.88 -19.54 39.76
C HIS A 229 -19.76 -20.79 40.66
N ALA A 230 -20.24 -21.94 40.21
CA ALA A 230 -20.10 -23.21 40.95
C ALA A 230 -18.63 -23.62 41.07
N GLN A 231 -17.87 -23.52 39.98
CA GLN A 231 -16.48 -23.96 39.97
C GLN A 231 -15.57 -22.97 40.68
N ALA A 232 -15.67 -21.66 40.44
CA ALA A 232 -14.79 -20.65 41.02
C ALA A 232 -14.94 -20.49 42.55
N ASN A 233 -16.10 -20.85 43.10
CA ASN A 233 -16.35 -20.79 44.55
C ASN A 233 -16.20 -22.15 45.26
N ASN A 234 -15.81 -23.22 44.54
CA ASN A 234 -15.54 -24.51 45.17
C ASN A 234 -14.26 -24.44 46.04
N PRO A 235 -14.29 -24.75 47.34
CA PRO A 235 -13.08 -24.75 48.16
C PRO A 235 -12.21 -26.00 47.99
N ASP A 236 -12.73 -27.08 47.40
CA ASP A 236 -11.98 -28.32 47.16
C ASP A 236 -11.17 -28.21 45.86
N LEU A 237 -9.85 -28.15 46.01
CA LEU A 237 -8.88 -27.98 44.92
C LEU A 237 -8.09 -29.27 44.64
N THR A 238 -8.68 -30.43 44.87
CA THR A 238 -8.03 -31.71 44.56
C THR A 238 -8.20 -32.08 43.08
N ARG A 239 -7.08 -32.26 42.36
CA ARG A 239 -7.04 -32.93 41.04
C ARG A 239 -6.19 -34.19 41.16
N LYS A 240 -6.52 -35.25 40.42
CA LYS A 240 -5.73 -36.49 40.44
C LYS A 240 -4.37 -36.26 39.76
N ASP A 241 -3.30 -36.94 40.18
CA ASP A 241 -1.97 -36.80 39.57
C ASP A 241 -1.97 -37.02 38.06
N ARG A 242 -2.79 -37.97 37.59
CA ARG A 242 -2.99 -38.24 36.16
C ARG A 242 -3.60 -37.05 35.41
N GLU A 243 -4.48 -36.28 36.05
CA GLU A 243 -5.09 -35.09 35.45
C GLU A 243 -4.08 -33.95 35.38
N MET A 244 -3.26 -33.76 36.42
CA MET A 244 -2.15 -32.79 36.38
C MET A 244 -1.13 -33.12 35.29
N TRP A 245 -0.78 -34.40 35.13
CA TRP A 245 0.08 -34.86 34.05
C TRP A 245 -0.53 -34.59 32.67
N ASN A 246 -1.84 -34.82 32.51
CA ASN A 246 -2.53 -34.49 31.27
C ASN A 246 -2.49 -32.98 30.97
N ILE A 247 -2.72 -32.12 31.97
CA ILE A 247 -2.64 -30.66 31.80
C ILE A 247 -1.23 -30.26 31.32
N PHE A 248 -0.19 -30.84 31.91
CA PHE A 248 1.19 -30.59 31.50
C PHE A 248 1.47 -31.04 30.07
N ILE A 249 1.04 -32.25 29.68
CA ILE A 249 1.16 -32.72 28.29
C ILE A 249 0.43 -31.78 27.34
N HIS A 250 -0.80 -31.37 27.67
CA HIS A 250 -1.56 -30.44 26.83
C HIS A 250 -0.84 -29.10 26.69
N ALA A 251 -0.24 -28.57 27.75
CA ALA A 251 0.58 -27.36 27.70
C ALA A 251 1.76 -27.50 26.72
N LEU A 252 2.48 -28.64 26.77
CA LEU A 252 3.58 -28.92 25.84
C LEU A 252 3.10 -29.06 24.39
N VAL A 253 1.94 -29.69 24.17
CA VAL A 253 1.34 -29.81 22.83
C VAL A 253 0.96 -28.44 22.28
N HIS A 254 0.36 -27.57 23.10
CA HIS A 254 0.03 -26.19 22.71
C HIS A 254 1.29 -25.39 22.39
N LEU A 255 2.37 -25.54 23.17
CA LEU A 255 3.66 -24.91 22.89
C LEU A 255 4.27 -25.41 21.58
N GLY A 256 4.23 -26.72 21.32
CA GLY A 256 4.67 -27.29 20.05
C GLY A 256 3.87 -26.78 18.85
N ALA A 257 2.55 -26.67 19.00
CA ALA A 257 1.67 -26.11 17.96
C ALA A 257 2.01 -24.65 17.64
N ILE A 258 2.30 -23.81 18.65
CA ILE A 258 2.76 -22.44 18.46
C ILE A 258 4.00 -22.39 17.57
N LEU A 259 5.02 -23.21 17.89
CA LEU A 259 6.27 -23.24 17.11
C LEU A 259 6.04 -23.68 15.67
N VAL A 260 5.18 -24.69 15.45
CA VAL A 260 4.86 -25.16 14.09
C VAL A 260 4.21 -24.04 13.27
N VAL A 261 3.25 -23.32 13.86
CA VAL A 261 2.55 -22.23 13.17
C VAL A 261 3.48 -21.07 12.87
N ASP A 262 4.35 -20.72 13.83
CA ASP A 262 5.36 -19.69 13.64
C ASP A 262 6.28 -20.03 12.46
N VAL A 263 6.70 -21.31 12.34
CA VAL A 263 7.43 -21.79 11.16
C VAL A 263 6.60 -21.64 9.89
N LEU A 264 5.32 -22.01 9.88
CA LEU A 264 4.48 -21.87 8.68
C LEU A 264 4.39 -20.43 8.17
N PHE A 265 4.38 -19.41 9.05
CA PHE A 265 4.40 -18.00 8.64
C PHE A 265 5.68 -17.57 7.93
N HIS A 266 6.79 -18.27 8.11
CA HIS A 266 8.03 -17.99 7.38
C HIS A 266 8.04 -18.61 5.96
N TYR A 267 7.11 -19.52 5.66
CA TYR A 267 7.16 -20.32 4.43
C TYR A 267 5.87 -20.28 3.59
N LEU A 268 4.69 -20.11 4.19
CA LEU A 268 3.42 -20.22 3.47
C LEU A 268 2.84 -18.88 3.01
N TYR A 269 3.10 -17.78 3.73
CA TYR A 269 2.61 -16.44 3.37
C TYR A 269 1.11 -16.37 3.04
N ILE A 270 0.31 -17.15 3.79
CA ILE A 270 -1.09 -17.46 3.50
C ILE A 270 -2.01 -16.24 3.46
N LEU A 271 -1.67 -15.17 4.18
CA LEU A 271 -2.44 -13.92 4.19
C LEU A 271 -1.83 -12.87 3.27
N THR A 272 -0.52 -12.90 3.07
CA THR A 272 0.15 -12.00 2.13
C THR A 272 -0.17 -12.33 0.67
N ILE A 273 -0.13 -13.62 0.27
CA ILE A 273 -0.39 -14.03 -1.13
C ILE A 273 -1.77 -13.56 -1.65
N PRO A 274 -2.88 -13.72 -0.91
CA PRO A 274 -4.21 -13.24 -1.32
C PRO A 274 -4.34 -11.71 -1.48
N THR A 275 -3.41 -10.90 -0.97
CA THR A 275 -3.46 -9.45 -1.20
C THR A 275 -3.04 -9.06 -2.63
N ASP A 276 -2.25 -9.92 -3.29
CA ASP A 276 -1.77 -9.71 -4.64
C ASP A 276 -2.65 -10.42 -5.67
N MET A 277 -3.77 -9.79 -6.03
CA MET A 277 -4.70 -10.35 -7.01
C MET A 277 -4.07 -10.58 -8.40
N LYS A 278 -2.93 -9.97 -8.73
CA LYS A 278 -2.20 -10.27 -9.96
C LYS A 278 -1.50 -11.62 -9.84
N LEU A 279 -0.75 -11.83 -8.74
CA LEU A 279 -0.14 -13.13 -8.43
C LEU A 279 -1.18 -14.25 -8.39
N VAL A 280 -2.26 -14.08 -7.63
CA VAL A 280 -3.25 -15.15 -7.43
C VAL A 280 -3.91 -15.59 -8.74
N LYS A 281 -4.10 -14.67 -9.70
CA LYS A 281 -4.65 -15.00 -11.02
C LYS A 281 -3.70 -15.88 -11.83
N GLU A 282 -2.40 -15.78 -11.61
CA GLU A 282 -1.35 -16.55 -12.30
C GLU A 282 -1.06 -17.90 -11.63
N LEU A 283 -1.40 -18.06 -10.35
CA LEU A 283 -1.18 -19.31 -9.63
C LEU A 283 -1.86 -20.51 -10.29
N SER A 284 -1.25 -21.68 -10.16
CA SER A 284 -1.83 -22.95 -10.56
C SER A 284 -3.14 -23.21 -9.79
N ASP A 285 -4.05 -24.02 -10.37
CA ASP A 285 -5.29 -24.40 -9.67
C ASP A 285 -4.99 -25.13 -8.35
N TRP A 286 -3.87 -25.84 -8.27
CA TRP A 286 -3.44 -26.56 -7.07
C TRP A 286 -2.87 -25.65 -5.98
N SER A 287 -2.06 -24.66 -6.36
CA SER A 287 -1.59 -23.63 -5.43
C SER A 287 -2.76 -22.79 -4.91
N LEU A 288 -3.73 -22.48 -5.78
CA LEU A 288 -4.96 -21.77 -5.40
C LEU A 288 -5.85 -22.61 -4.46
N ALA A 289 -5.99 -23.91 -4.73
CA ALA A 289 -6.71 -24.85 -3.86
C ALA A 289 -6.02 -25.00 -2.50
N GLY A 290 -4.69 -25.11 -2.51
CA GLY A 290 -3.87 -25.17 -1.32
C GLY A 290 -4.05 -23.92 -0.47
N LEU A 291 -3.94 -22.74 -1.08
CA LEU A 291 -4.10 -21.45 -0.41
C LEU A 291 -5.49 -21.29 0.21
N ALA A 292 -6.54 -21.61 -0.54
CA ALA A 292 -7.91 -21.60 -0.02
C ALA A 292 -8.09 -22.57 1.16
N TYR A 293 -7.51 -23.77 1.07
CA TYR A 293 -7.58 -24.77 2.13
C TYR A 293 -6.80 -24.38 3.38
N PHE A 294 -5.59 -23.81 3.22
CA PHE A 294 -4.79 -23.30 4.34
C PHE A 294 -5.42 -22.11 5.03
N ASN A 295 -6.14 -21.24 4.31
CA ASN A 295 -6.91 -20.16 4.93
C ASN A 295 -7.97 -20.71 5.91
N LEU A 296 -8.65 -21.82 5.57
CA LEU A 296 -9.61 -22.46 6.48
C LEU A 296 -8.96 -23.05 7.72
N VAL A 297 -7.80 -23.67 7.55
CA VAL A 297 -7.06 -24.34 8.62
C VAL A 297 -6.43 -23.30 9.54
N TYR A 298 -5.97 -22.20 8.96
CA TYR A 298 -5.32 -21.11 9.65
C TYR A 298 -6.19 -20.50 10.76
N ASP A 299 -7.43 -20.12 10.43
CA ASP A 299 -8.36 -19.52 11.38
C ASP A 299 -8.61 -20.43 12.60
N TRP A 300 -8.73 -21.74 12.35
CA TRP A 300 -8.81 -22.72 13.43
C TRP A 300 -7.54 -22.79 14.27
N VAL A 301 -6.38 -22.92 13.64
CA VAL A 301 -5.12 -23.11 14.35
C VAL A 301 -4.83 -21.90 15.24
N LYS A 302 -5.06 -20.69 14.73
CA LYS A 302 -4.98 -19.43 15.48
C LYS A 302 -5.85 -19.46 16.73
N ALA A 303 -7.14 -19.76 16.58
CA ALA A 303 -8.07 -19.81 17.71
C ALA A 303 -7.73 -20.95 18.69
N ALA A 304 -7.36 -22.13 18.20
CA ALA A 304 -6.99 -23.27 19.03
C ALA A 304 -5.74 -23.01 19.89
N VAL A 305 -4.76 -22.29 19.35
CA VAL A 305 -3.56 -21.86 20.07
C VAL A 305 -3.90 -20.83 21.15
N MET A 306 -4.62 -19.76 20.78
CA MET A 306 -4.98 -18.68 21.71
C MET A 306 -5.83 -19.19 22.88
N PHE A 307 -6.86 -19.98 22.58
CA PHE A 307 -7.73 -20.58 23.61
C PHE A 307 -7.00 -21.69 24.38
N GLY A 308 -6.07 -22.42 23.76
CA GLY A 308 -5.32 -23.49 24.39
C GLY A 308 -4.49 -23.01 25.58
N VAL A 309 -3.79 -21.88 25.43
CA VAL A 309 -3.00 -21.26 26.51
C VAL A 309 -3.91 -20.83 27.67
N ILE A 310 -4.99 -20.13 27.35
CA ILE A 310 -5.98 -19.66 28.33
C ILE A 310 -6.66 -20.82 29.07
N ASN A 311 -7.01 -21.88 28.34
CA ASN A 311 -7.61 -23.07 28.92
C ASN A 311 -6.66 -23.78 29.87
N THR A 312 -5.38 -23.85 29.53
CA THR A 312 -4.35 -24.42 30.40
C THR A 312 -4.25 -23.63 31.70
N VAL A 313 -4.21 -22.30 31.65
CA VAL A 313 -4.20 -21.43 32.84
C VAL A 313 -5.47 -21.63 33.68
N SER A 314 -6.64 -21.73 33.04
CA SER A 314 -7.92 -21.92 33.73
C SER A 314 -8.01 -23.29 34.40
N LEU A 315 -7.46 -24.34 33.78
CA LEU A 315 -7.37 -25.68 34.36
C LEU A 315 -6.50 -25.70 35.61
N LEU A 316 -5.39 -24.94 35.62
CA LEU A 316 -4.54 -24.73 36.81
C LEU A 316 -5.30 -24.00 37.94
N ASP A 317 -6.25 -23.14 37.60
CA ASP A 317 -7.16 -22.48 38.54
C ASP A 317 -8.33 -23.37 39.00
N HIS A 318 -8.34 -24.66 38.66
CA HIS A 318 -9.43 -25.59 38.95
C HIS A 318 -10.77 -25.20 38.33
N LEU A 319 -10.72 -24.54 37.17
CA LEU A 319 -11.87 -24.35 36.28
C LEU A 319 -11.74 -25.33 35.10
N ASP A 320 -12.86 -25.85 34.63
CA ASP A 320 -12.97 -26.72 33.47
C ASP A 320 -13.62 -25.92 32.32
N PRO A 321 -12.81 -25.17 31.56
CA PRO A 321 -13.30 -24.33 30.47
C PRO A 321 -13.92 -25.16 29.33
N PRO A 322 -14.77 -24.54 28.48
CA PRO A 322 -15.15 -25.12 27.20
C PRO A 322 -13.92 -25.51 26.38
N ARG A 323 -14.05 -26.60 25.61
CA ARG A 323 -12.94 -27.08 24.76
C ARG A 323 -12.58 -26.03 23.69
N PRO A 324 -11.30 -25.94 23.29
CA PRO A 324 -10.87 -25.03 22.23
C PRO A 324 -11.63 -25.26 20.92
N PRO A 325 -11.67 -24.24 20.03
CA PRO A 325 -12.31 -24.36 18.74
C PRO A 325 -11.78 -25.50 17.87
N LYS A 326 -12.62 -26.00 16.96
CA LYS A 326 -12.30 -27.11 16.05
C LYS A 326 -12.17 -26.65 14.60
N CYS A 327 -11.39 -27.39 13.80
CA CYS A 327 -11.19 -27.04 12.40
C CYS A 327 -12.51 -27.11 11.63
N ILE A 328 -12.81 -26.06 10.86
CA ILE A 328 -14.00 -26.02 9.99
C ILE A 328 -14.01 -27.16 8.98
N THR A 329 -12.84 -27.57 8.48
CA THR A 329 -12.73 -28.71 7.56
C THR A 329 -13.07 -30.06 8.20
N MET A 330 -13.12 -30.13 9.53
CA MET A 330 -13.56 -31.28 10.31
C MET A 330 -15.06 -31.21 10.67
N LEU A 331 -15.69 -30.05 10.53
CA LEU A 331 -17.13 -29.90 10.77
C LEU A 331 -17.89 -30.68 9.71
N TYR A 332 -19.00 -31.31 10.11
CA TYR A 332 -19.89 -32.10 9.24
C TYR A 332 -19.30 -33.39 8.61
N VAL A 333 -17.99 -33.59 8.63
CA VAL A 333 -17.35 -34.88 8.26
C VAL A 333 -17.44 -35.89 9.41
N PHE A 334 -17.39 -35.43 10.67
CA PHE A 334 -17.25 -36.29 11.86
C PHE A 334 -18.39 -36.18 12.89
N ALA A 335 -19.58 -35.71 12.48
CA ALA A 335 -20.78 -35.59 13.33
C ALA A 335 -20.71 -34.53 14.46
N GLU A 336 -19.82 -33.54 14.35
CA GLU A 336 -19.82 -32.34 15.21
C GLU A 336 -20.13 -31.08 14.38
N THR A 337 -20.93 -30.17 14.94
CA THR A 337 -21.59 -29.06 14.22
C THR A 337 -21.25 -27.67 14.76
N HIS A 338 -20.29 -27.54 15.69
CA HIS A 338 -19.93 -26.26 16.30
C HIS A 338 -18.42 -25.97 16.20
N PHE A 339 -18.08 -24.74 15.83
CA PHE A 339 -16.70 -24.23 15.77
C PHE A 339 -16.19 -23.88 17.18
N ASP A 340 -16.83 -22.91 17.85
CA ASP A 340 -16.55 -22.50 19.23
C ASP A 340 -17.59 -23.12 20.17
N ARG A 341 -17.14 -23.93 21.14
CA ARG A 341 -18.05 -24.59 22.08
C ARG A 341 -18.64 -23.64 23.11
N GLY A 342 -17.87 -22.66 23.60
CA GLY A 342 -18.33 -21.74 24.65
C GLY A 342 -19.46 -20.85 24.15
N ILE A 343 -19.28 -20.24 22.98
CA ILE A 343 -20.31 -19.42 22.34
C ILE A 343 -21.52 -20.29 21.94
N ASN A 344 -21.30 -21.48 21.40
CA ASN A 344 -22.38 -22.39 21.05
C ASN A 344 -23.21 -22.80 22.28
N ASP A 345 -22.57 -23.18 23.39
CA ASP A 345 -23.25 -23.52 24.64
C ASP A 345 -24.05 -22.32 25.17
N TRP A 346 -23.51 -21.10 25.06
CA TRP A 346 -24.19 -19.86 25.43
C TRP A 346 -25.43 -19.61 24.55
N LEU A 347 -25.28 -19.67 23.22
CA LEU A 347 -26.35 -19.42 22.27
C LEU A 347 -27.46 -20.48 22.40
N CYS A 348 -27.08 -21.74 22.55
CA CYS A 348 -28.03 -22.84 22.79
C CYS A 348 -28.85 -22.58 24.06
N LYS A 349 -28.18 -22.38 25.20
CA LYS A 349 -28.83 -22.22 26.50
C LYS A 349 -29.74 -20.99 26.57
N TYR A 350 -29.23 -19.83 26.13
CA TYR A 350 -29.93 -18.56 26.37
C TYR A 350 -30.82 -18.13 25.21
N VAL A 351 -30.53 -18.52 23.97
CA VAL A 351 -31.26 -18.02 22.79
C VAL A 351 -32.05 -19.14 22.12
N TYR A 352 -31.36 -20.16 21.60
CA TYR A 352 -31.95 -21.17 20.75
C TYR A 352 -32.97 -22.04 21.49
N ASP A 353 -32.60 -22.63 22.63
CA ASP A 353 -33.51 -23.48 23.42
C ASP A 353 -34.58 -22.64 24.12
N TYR A 354 -34.25 -21.41 24.49
CA TYR A 354 -35.19 -20.48 25.12
C TYR A 354 -36.35 -20.11 24.17
N ILE A 355 -36.04 -19.82 22.89
CA ILE A 355 -37.04 -19.45 21.87
C ILE A 355 -37.68 -20.70 21.25
N GLY A 356 -36.88 -21.72 20.96
CA GLY A 356 -37.31 -22.95 20.29
C GLY A 356 -38.14 -23.90 21.17
N GLY A 357 -37.98 -23.83 22.49
CA GLY A 357 -38.68 -24.68 23.44
C GLY A 357 -38.37 -26.17 23.21
N ASN A 358 -39.38 -26.96 22.85
CA ASN A 358 -39.23 -28.40 22.61
C ASN A 358 -38.72 -28.75 21.20
N HIS A 359 -38.55 -27.79 20.30
CA HIS A 359 -38.09 -27.99 18.91
C HIS A 359 -39.00 -28.86 18.01
N ASP A 360 -40.26 -29.07 18.40
CA ASP A 360 -41.23 -29.90 17.65
C ASP A 360 -41.75 -29.22 16.37
N GLY A 361 -41.72 -27.88 16.31
CA GLY A 361 -42.31 -27.10 15.21
C GLY A 361 -41.29 -26.36 14.36
N ILE A 362 -41.37 -26.53 13.03
CA ILE A 362 -40.47 -25.90 12.04
C ILE A 362 -40.40 -24.37 12.21
N PHE A 363 -41.54 -23.72 12.43
CA PHE A 363 -41.58 -22.26 12.56
C PHE A 363 -40.85 -21.73 13.80
N LYS A 364 -41.04 -22.37 14.97
CA LYS A 364 -40.36 -21.96 16.21
C LYS A 364 -38.85 -22.17 16.12
N GLU A 365 -38.44 -23.27 15.50
CA GLU A 365 -37.03 -23.58 15.24
C GLU A 365 -36.38 -22.58 14.27
N LEU A 366 -37.11 -22.17 13.22
CA LEU A 366 -36.67 -21.12 12.30
C LEU A 366 -36.52 -19.77 13.01
N VAL A 367 -37.47 -19.38 13.86
CA VAL A 367 -37.35 -18.14 14.64
C VAL A 367 -36.17 -18.21 15.60
N ALA A 368 -35.98 -19.36 16.28
CA ALA A 368 -34.85 -19.57 17.18
C ALA A 368 -33.49 -19.46 16.46
N THR A 369 -33.35 -20.10 15.29
CA THR A 369 -32.12 -19.99 14.48
C THR A 369 -31.88 -18.57 13.98
N ILE A 370 -32.89 -17.87 13.46
CA ILE A 370 -32.77 -16.48 13.00
C ILE A 370 -32.30 -15.58 14.16
N CYS A 371 -32.90 -15.71 15.35
CA CYS A 371 -32.50 -14.94 16.52
C CYS A 371 -31.06 -15.26 16.95
N THR A 372 -30.68 -16.53 16.99
CA THR A 372 -29.30 -16.96 17.30
C THR A 372 -28.30 -16.27 16.39
N PHE A 373 -28.49 -16.37 15.07
CA PHE A 373 -27.56 -15.77 14.10
C PHE A 373 -27.63 -14.25 14.05
N SER A 374 -28.78 -13.63 14.36
CA SER A 374 -28.88 -12.17 14.51
C SER A 374 -28.04 -11.66 15.67
N ILE A 375 -28.05 -12.35 16.81
CA ILE A 375 -27.22 -12.02 17.97
C ILE A 375 -25.74 -12.24 17.64
N THR A 376 -25.40 -13.34 16.96
CA THR A 376 -24.01 -13.57 16.55
C THR A 376 -23.53 -12.53 15.55
N THR A 377 -24.40 -12.05 14.65
CA THR A 377 -24.09 -10.96 13.70
C THR A 377 -23.76 -9.67 14.43
N LEU A 378 -24.57 -9.31 15.43
CA LEU A 378 -24.32 -8.13 16.25
C LEU A 378 -23.02 -8.27 17.06
N TRP A 379 -22.75 -9.46 17.60
CA TRP A 379 -21.54 -9.73 18.38
C TRP A 379 -20.25 -9.66 17.56
N LEU A 380 -20.25 -10.25 16.36
CA LEU A 380 -19.12 -10.17 15.42
C LEU A 380 -18.88 -8.72 14.96
N GLY A 381 -19.97 -7.95 14.78
CA GLY A 381 -19.94 -6.62 14.17
C GLY A 381 -20.68 -6.67 12.84
N PRO A 382 -21.79 -5.94 12.67
CA PRO A 382 -22.56 -6.00 11.44
C PRO A 382 -21.79 -5.39 10.26
N CYS A 383 -21.43 -6.22 9.29
CA CYS A 383 -20.81 -5.82 8.04
C CYS A 383 -21.16 -6.81 6.91
N GLU A 384 -20.92 -6.44 5.65
CA GLU A 384 -21.32 -7.25 4.49
C GLU A 384 -20.89 -8.72 4.56
N PRO A 385 -19.61 -9.06 4.86
CA PRO A 385 -19.20 -10.45 5.02
C PRO A 385 -19.98 -11.19 6.12
N VAL A 386 -20.21 -10.55 7.27
CA VAL A 386 -20.91 -11.16 8.41
C VAL A 386 -22.39 -11.39 8.11
N TYR A 387 -23.04 -10.53 7.33
CA TYR A 387 -24.42 -10.78 6.89
C TYR A 387 -24.52 -12.01 5.99
N VAL A 388 -23.59 -12.14 5.04
CA VAL A 388 -23.49 -13.30 4.15
C VAL A 388 -23.23 -14.57 4.97
N TRP A 389 -22.31 -14.51 5.93
CA TRP A 389 -22.02 -15.60 6.86
C TRP A 389 -23.27 -16.09 7.60
N SER A 390 -23.94 -15.13 8.22
CA SER A 390 -25.08 -15.32 9.11
C SER A 390 -26.23 -15.95 8.33
N PHE A 391 -26.49 -15.44 7.12
CA PHE A 391 -27.48 -15.99 6.21
C PHE A 391 -27.17 -17.45 5.84
N PHE A 392 -25.96 -17.75 5.35
CA PHE A 392 -25.62 -19.09 4.90
C PHE A 392 -25.54 -20.11 6.04
N ASN A 393 -25.04 -19.74 7.22
CA ASN A 393 -25.01 -20.65 8.37
C ASN A 393 -26.41 -20.84 8.98
N CYS A 394 -27.24 -19.79 9.01
CA CYS A 394 -28.63 -19.91 9.42
C CYS A 394 -29.40 -20.82 8.46
N PHE A 395 -29.27 -20.58 7.15
CA PHE A 395 -29.92 -21.40 6.14
C PHE A 395 -29.40 -22.85 6.16
N GLY A 396 -28.08 -23.04 6.23
CA GLY A 396 -27.44 -24.34 6.25
C GLY A 396 -27.87 -25.19 7.45
N LEU A 397 -27.93 -24.61 8.65
CA LEU A 397 -28.43 -25.27 9.84
C LEU A 397 -29.91 -25.67 9.69
N ASN A 398 -30.76 -24.76 9.23
CA ASN A 398 -32.17 -25.06 9.00
C ASN A 398 -32.35 -26.15 7.93
N PHE A 399 -31.56 -26.09 6.85
CA PHE A 399 -31.58 -27.09 5.79
C PHE A 399 -31.20 -28.47 6.34
N GLU A 400 -30.14 -28.58 7.15
CA GLU A 400 -29.77 -29.84 7.81
C GLU A 400 -30.91 -30.36 8.70
N LEU A 401 -31.53 -29.50 9.50
CA LEU A 401 -32.65 -29.86 10.38
C LEU A 401 -33.88 -30.33 9.59
N TRP A 402 -34.21 -29.65 8.49
CA TRP A 402 -35.32 -30.03 7.60
C TRP A 402 -35.05 -31.31 6.84
N VAL A 403 -33.82 -31.52 6.37
CA VAL A 403 -33.40 -32.79 5.75
C VAL A 403 -33.50 -33.91 6.77
N ALA A 404 -33.04 -33.72 8.01
CA ALA A 404 -33.18 -34.72 9.06
C ALA A 404 -34.66 -35.06 9.34
N LYS A 405 -35.55 -34.06 9.38
CA LYS A 405 -37.00 -34.26 9.49
C LYS A 405 -37.58 -34.99 8.28
N LEU A 406 -37.15 -34.65 7.06
CA LEU A 406 -37.58 -35.31 5.83
C LEU A 406 -37.21 -36.81 5.82
N PHE A 407 -35.99 -37.15 6.24
CA PHE A 407 -35.54 -38.55 6.36
C PHE A 407 -36.27 -39.32 7.47
N SER A 408 -36.88 -38.64 8.44
CA SER A 408 -37.72 -39.28 9.45
C SER A 408 -39.12 -39.66 8.95
N LEU A 409 -39.55 -39.16 7.78
CA LEU A 409 -40.86 -39.43 7.19
C LEU A 409 -40.83 -40.64 6.23
N PRO A 410 -41.90 -41.47 6.16
CA PRO A 410 -42.04 -42.49 5.12
C PRO A 410 -42.18 -41.88 3.72
N PRO A 411 -41.62 -42.48 2.64
CA PRO A 411 -40.96 -43.79 2.61
C PRO A 411 -39.47 -43.77 3.00
N LEU A 412 -38.86 -42.59 3.17
CA LEU A 412 -37.41 -42.45 3.40
C LEU A 412 -36.96 -43.12 4.70
N SER A 413 -37.74 -42.98 5.78
CA SER A 413 -37.44 -43.65 7.05
C SER A 413 -37.47 -45.17 6.95
N THR A 414 -38.34 -45.71 6.07
CA THR A 414 -38.43 -47.15 5.79
C THR A 414 -37.25 -47.63 4.96
N ILE A 415 -36.84 -46.86 3.95
CA ILE A 415 -35.67 -47.17 3.11
C ILE A 415 -34.39 -47.09 3.96
N GLU A 416 -34.26 -46.07 4.80
CA GLU A 416 -33.10 -45.90 5.68
C GLU A 416 -33.01 -47.03 6.73
N GLY A 417 -34.14 -47.51 7.24
CA GLY A 417 -34.19 -48.66 8.15
C GLY A 417 -33.70 -49.98 7.53
N LEU A 418 -33.64 -50.08 6.20
CA LEU A 418 -33.08 -51.24 5.48
C LEU A 418 -31.57 -51.08 5.22
N MET A 419 -30.98 -49.91 5.47
CA MET A 419 -29.57 -49.63 5.24
C MET A 419 -28.70 -50.01 6.44
N THR A 420 -27.45 -50.38 6.18
CA THR A 420 -26.45 -50.44 7.26
C THR A 420 -26.17 -49.04 7.79
N GLU A 421 -25.84 -48.92 9.07
CA GLU A 421 -25.54 -47.61 9.69
C GLU A 421 -24.46 -46.84 8.92
N ALA A 422 -23.47 -47.54 8.36
CA ALA A 422 -22.42 -46.93 7.55
C ALA A 422 -22.95 -46.32 6.24
N MET A 423 -23.91 -46.98 5.58
CA MET A 423 -24.52 -46.48 4.35
C MET A 423 -25.43 -45.28 4.64
N SER A 424 -26.26 -45.36 5.67
CA SER A 424 -27.09 -44.22 6.13
C SER A 424 -26.23 -42.99 6.45
N ARG A 425 -25.10 -43.16 7.18
CA ARG A 425 -24.17 -42.06 7.45
C ARG A 425 -23.58 -41.44 6.19
N ARG A 426 -23.16 -42.25 5.20
CA ARG A 426 -22.57 -41.75 3.94
C ARG A 426 -23.57 -40.94 3.11
N ILE A 427 -24.82 -41.39 3.03
CA ILE A 427 -25.87 -40.69 2.29
C ILE A 427 -26.19 -39.36 2.97
N ARG A 428 -26.34 -39.33 4.30
CA ARG A 428 -26.52 -38.07 5.05
C ARG A 428 -25.33 -37.13 4.87
N GLY A 429 -24.10 -37.66 4.86
CA GLY A 429 -22.87 -36.90 4.58
C GLY A 429 -22.88 -36.25 3.19
N LEU A 430 -23.43 -36.92 2.17
CA LEU A 430 -23.56 -36.36 0.82
C LEU A 430 -24.48 -35.13 0.80
N PHE A 431 -25.62 -35.16 1.50
CA PHE A 431 -26.52 -34.01 1.62
C PHE A 431 -25.89 -32.87 2.43
N ASN A 432 -25.14 -33.20 3.48
CA ASN A 432 -24.44 -32.21 4.31
C ASN A 432 -23.21 -31.59 3.61
N ALA A 433 -22.69 -32.22 2.54
CA ALA A 433 -21.55 -31.69 1.78
C ALA A 433 -21.85 -30.32 1.15
N VAL A 434 -23.10 -30.03 0.77
CA VAL A 434 -23.50 -28.72 0.23
C VAL A 434 -23.32 -27.61 1.29
N ASN A 435 -23.75 -27.89 2.52
CA ASN A 435 -23.59 -26.96 3.64
C ASN A 435 -22.09 -26.75 3.96
N PHE A 436 -21.30 -27.83 3.94
CA PHE A 436 -19.85 -27.76 4.09
C PHE A 436 -19.20 -26.83 3.05
N TRP A 437 -19.55 -26.95 1.76
CA TRP A 437 -18.99 -26.09 0.70
C TRP A 437 -19.40 -24.62 0.83
N GLN A 438 -20.62 -24.34 1.29
CA GLN A 438 -21.06 -22.97 1.57
C GLN A 438 -20.23 -22.33 2.70
N ILE A 439 -19.96 -23.09 3.76
CA ILE A 439 -19.11 -22.65 4.87
C ILE A 439 -17.67 -22.43 4.40
N VAL A 440 -17.13 -23.34 3.58
CA VAL A 440 -15.80 -23.20 2.99
C VAL A 440 -15.69 -21.92 2.17
N LEU A 441 -16.62 -21.68 1.24
CA LEU A 441 -16.61 -20.51 0.36
C LEU A 441 -16.75 -19.21 1.16
N TYR A 442 -17.57 -19.23 2.21
CA TYR A 442 -17.68 -18.11 3.13
C TYR A 442 -16.35 -17.82 3.84
N ASN A 443 -15.69 -18.82 4.42
CA ASN A 443 -14.47 -18.55 5.19
C ASN A 443 -13.35 -18.03 4.28
N VAL A 444 -13.30 -18.53 3.03
CA VAL A 444 -12.44 -17.96 1.99
C VAL A 444 -12.76 -16.49 1.73
N LEU A 445 -14.04 -16.11 1.67
CA LEU A 445 -14.48 -14.72 1.53
C LEU A 445 -14.13 -13.86 2.75
N SER A 446 -14.38 -14.35 3.96
CA SER A 446 -14.19 -13.64 5.22
C SER A 446 -12.74 -13.36 5.54
N LEU A 447 -11.83 -14.28 5.21
CA LEU A 447 -10.41 -14.16 5.50
C LEU A 447 -9.65 -13.39 4.43
N ASN A 448 -10.29 -13.10 3.29
CA ASN A 448 -9.63 -12.50 2.13
C ASN A 448 -10.52 -11.38 1.56
N SER A 449 -10.72 -11.39 0.24
CA SER A 449 -11.56 -10.43 -0.46
C SER A 449 -12.66 -11.14 -1.26
N LEU A 450 -13.69 -10.37 -1.60
CA LEU A 450 -14.74 -10.84 -2.52
C LEU A 450 -14.17 -11.25 -3.88
N GLU A 451 -13.16 -10.53 -4.36
CA GLU A 451 -12.41 -10.86 -5.58
C GLU A 451 -11.74 -12.23 -5.48
N PHE A 452 -11.03 -12.50 -4.38
CA PHE A 452 -10.37 -13.78 -4.14
C PHE A 452 -11.38 -14.94 -4.07
N ALA A 453 -12.46 -14.78 -3.30
CA ALA A 453 -13.49 -15.80 -3.17
C ALA A 453 -14.20 -16.09 -4.52
N LYS A 454 -14.48 -15.06 -5.32
CA LYS A 454 -15.01 -15.22 -6.68
C LYS A 454 -14.04 -15.99 -7.57
N LEU A 455 -12.75 -15.70 -7.50
CA LEU A 455 -11.73 -16.39 -8.29
C LEU A 455 -11.62 -17.87 -7.91
N VAL A 456 -11.56 -18.18 -6.61
CA VAL A 456 -11.55 -19.54 -6.07
C VAL A 456 -12.81 -20.29 -6.50
N ALA A 457 -13.99 -19.70 -6.32
CA ALA A 457 -15.25 -20.31 -6.75
C ALA A 457 -15.27 -20.58 -8.26
N ARG A 458 -14.86 -19.61 -9.07
CA ARG A 458 -14.86 -19.73 -10.54
C ARG A 458 -13.90 -20.82 -11.02
N ARG A 459 -12.66 -20.83 -10.52
CA ARG A 459 -11.61 -21.75 -10.99
C ARG A 459 -11.76 -23.16 -10.43
N LEU A 460 -12.13 -23.30 -9.16
CA LEU A 460 -12.11 -24.60 -8.46
C LEU A 460 -13.50 -25.24 -8.32
N LEU A 461 -14.57 -24.45 -8.15
CA LEU A 461 -15.91 -25.00 -7.91
C LEU A 461 -16.74 -25.05 -9.21
N ILE A 462 -16.71 -23.99 -10.01
CA ILE A 462 -17.52 -23.87 -11.24
C ILE A 462 -16.86 -24.60 -12.41
N LYS A 463 -15.53 -24.47 -12.58
CA LYS A 463 -14.81 -25.13 -13.68
C LYS A 463 -14.70 -26.65 -13.50
N ALA A 464 -14.61 -27.14 -12.26
CA ALA A 464 -14.58 -28.57 -11.94
C ALA A 464 -15.96 -29.26 -12.06
N SER A 465 -17.06 -28.49 -12.11
CA SER A 465 -18.44 -28.99 -12.19
C SER A 465 -19.01 -28.94 -13.61
N ALA A 466 -18.18 -29.21 -14.63
CA ALA A 466 -18.59 -29.44 -16.03
C ALA A 466 -19.43 -30.74 -16.23
N GLY A 467 -20.24 -31.09 -15.23
CA GLY A 467 -21.31 -32.08 -15.22
C GLY A 467 -22.55 -31.51 -14.51
N GLY A 468 -23.04 -30.36 -14.97
CA GLY A 468 -24.47 -29.99 -14.87
C GLY A 468 -24.93 -29.19 -13.65
N TRP A 469 -24.61 -27.89 -13.55
CA TRP A 469 -25.42 -26.90 -12.78
C TRP A 469 -25.35 -25.48 -13.37
N ASN A 470 -25.31 -25.34 -14.71
CA ASN A 470 -25.23 -24.02 -15.37
C ASN A 470 -26.53 -23.20 -15.37
N LEU A 471 -27.61 -23.65 -14.72
CA LEU A 471 -28.91 -22.95 -14.76
C LEU A 471 -29.26 -22.14 -13.50
N LEU A 472 -28.49 -22.23 -12.41
CA LEU A 472 -28.85 -21.59 -11.12
C LEU A 472 -27.92 -20.46 -10.66
N MET A 473 -26.73 -20.31 -11.26
CA MET A 473 -25.76 -19.27 -10.87
C MET A 473 -25.49 -18.21 -11.96
N ALA A 474 -26.09 -18.35 -13.14
CA ALA A 474 -26.03 -17.30 -14.17
C ALA A 474 -26.88 -16.05 -13.79
N ALA A 475 -27.70 -16.14 -12.73
CA ALA A 475 -28.54 -15.05 -12.25
C ALA A 475 -27.91 -14.20 -11.13
N SER A 476 -26.70 -14.52 -10.65
CA SER A 476 -26.14 -13.90 -9.43
C SER A 476 -24.78 -13.21 -9.62
N LEU A 477 -24.43 -12.80 -10.85
CA LEU A 477 -23.14 -12.16 -11.17
C LEU A 477 -23.24 -10.68 -11.60
N ILE A 478 -24.35 -10.03 -11.27
CA ILE A 478 -24.42 -8.58 -11.07
C ILE A 478 -24.87 -8.45 -9.61
N ASP A 479 -24.27 -7.54 -8.84
CA ASP A 479 -24.72 -7.35 -7.45
C ASP A 479 -26.25 -7.13 -7.45
N PRO A 480 -27.05 -8.00 -6.79
CA PRO A 480 -28.51 -7.95 -6.85
C PRO A 480 -29.10 -6.69 -6.25
N LEU A 481 -28.31 -5.88 -5.53
CA LEU A 481 -28.73 -4.58 -5.02
C LEU A 481 -28.33 -3.44 -5.95
N THR A 482 -27.15 -3.47 -6.57
CA THR A 482 -26.74 -2.41 -7.50
C THR A 482 -27.32 -2.58 -8.90
N ALA A 483 -27.61 -3.78 -9.41
CA ALA A 483 -28.24 -3.90 -10.73
C ALA A 483 -29.65 -3.27 -10.76
N PRO A 484 -30.56 -3.59 -9.82
CA PRO A 484 -31.87 -2.95 -9.76
C PRO A 484 -31.76 -1.50 -9.34
N ARG A 485 -30.82 -1.11 -8.47
CA ARG A 485 -30.65 0.28 -8.03
C ARG A 485 -30.07 1.17 -9.13
N MET A 486 -29.08 0.71 -9.89
CA MET A 486 -28.56 1.40 -11.07
C MET A 486 -29.59 1.44 -12.20
N TYR A 487 -30.35 0.35 -12.41
CA TYR A 487 -31.44 0.32 -13.37
C TYR A 487 -32.59 1.26 -12.96
N GLN A 488 -32.99 1.27 -11.68
CA GLN A 488 -34.04 2.13 -11.14
C GLN A 488 -33.58 3.58 -11.03
N GLN A 489 -32.31 3.84 -10.75
CA GLN A 489 -31.70 5.17 -10.83
C GLN A 489 -31.69 5.67 -12.27
N ALA A 490 -31.24 4.86 -13.23
CA ALA A 490 -31.28 5.19 -14.65
C ALA A 490 -32.72 5.43 -15.13
N LEU A 491 -33.68 4.57 -14.77
CA LEU A 491 -35.09 4.73 -15.15
C LEU A 491 -35.72 5.99 -14.52
N LEU A 492 -35.42 6.29 -13.25
CA LEU A 492 -35.90 7.50 -12.58
C LEU A 492 -35.28 8.75 -13.22
N GLN A 493 -33.99 8.68 -13.53
CA GLN A 493 -33.23 9.77 -14.12
C GLN A 493 -33.70 10.07 -15.55
N ASP A 494 -33.85 9.04 -16.39
CA ASP A 494 -34.41 9.13 -17.74
C ASP A 494 -35.85 9.69 -17.68
N GLY A 495 -36.65 9.21 -16.73
CA GLY A 495 -38.01 9.72 -16.51
C GLY A 495 -38.04 11.19 -16.09
N LEU A 496 -37.15 11.63 -15.19
CA LEU A 496 -37.04 13.04 -14.80
C LEU A 496 -36.54 13.92 -15.96
N CYS A 497 -35.67 13.39 -16.81
CA CYS A 497 -35.20 14.07 -18.02
C CYS A 497 -36.33 14.24 -19.04
N ASP A 498 -37.11 13.19 -19.31
CA ASP A 498 -38.28 13.23 -20.20
C ASP A 498 -39.35 14.21 -19.71
N LEU A 499 -39.61 14.27 -18.40
CA LEU A 499 -40.54 15.24 -17.82
C LEU A 499 -40.06 16.69 -18.01
N LEU A 500 -38.75 16.93 -17.89
CA LEU A 500 -38.16 18.24 -18.12
C LEU A 500 -38.26 18.65 -19.60
N GLU A 501 -37.91 17.76 -20.53
CA GLU A 501 -37.94 18.04 -21.98
C GLU A 501 -39.35 18.34 -22.50
N ASN A 502 -40.38 17.79 -21.85
CA ASN A 502 -41.79 17.99 -22.21
C ASN A 502 -42.50 19.08 -21.36
N ASP A 503 -41.76 19.89 -20.60
CA ASP A 503 -42.28 20.94 -19.70
C ASP A 503 -43.38 20.44 -18.73
N LYS A 504 -43.25 19.21 -18.23
CA LYS A 504 -44.23 18.59 -17.31
C LYS A 504 -43.78 18.75 -15.87
N PHE A 505 -44.69 19.20 -15.00
CA PHE A 505 -44.45 19.41 -13.56
C PHE A 505 -43.35 20.44 -13.19
N VAL A 506 -42.93 21.26 -14.14
CA VAL A 506 -41.96 22.35 -13.93
C VAL A 506 -42.54 23.43 -13.01
N ASP A 507 -41.97 23.53 -11.81
CA ASP A 507 -42.40 24.42 -10.71
C ASP A 507 -41.38 25.53 -10.40
N CYS A 508 -40.27 25.61 -11.14
CA CYS A 508 -39.26 26.66 -11.05
C CYS A 508 -38.67 26.99 -12.42
N VAL A 509 -38.28 28.26 -12.60
CA VAL A 509 -37.52 28.74 -13.76
C VAL A 509 -36.31 29.51 -13.26
N LEU A 510 -35.11 29.04 -13.59
CA LEU A 510 -33.88 29.79 -13.35
C LEU A 510 -33.67 30.76 -14.50
N LYS A 511 -33.58 32.05 -14.20
CA LYS A 511 -33.32 33.11 -15.18
C LYS A 511 -31.92 33.64 -15.03
N ILE A 512 -31.18 33.61 -16.12
CA ILE A 512 -29.76 33.92 -16.16
C ILE A 512 -29.54 34.79 -17.38
N LYS A 513 -29.30 36.08 -17.15
CA LYS A 513 -29.34 37.11 -18.20
C LYS A 513 -30.67 37.00 -18.99
N ASP A 514 -30.58 36.80 -20.30
CA ASP A 514 -31.73 36.74 -21.21
C ASP A 514 -32.23 35.31 -21.46
N ARG A 515 -31.68 34.30 -20.77
CA ARG A 515 -32.09 32.89 -20.92
C ARG A 515 -32.85 32.39 -19.70
N GLU A 516 -33.87 31.60 -19.99
CA GLU A 516 -34.73 30.97 -18.99
C GLU A 516 -34.55 29.45 -19.05
N PHE A 517 -34.38 28.83 -17.88
CA PHE A 517 -34.17 27.40 -17.72
C PHE A 517 -35.29 26.81 -16.85
N PRO A 518 -36.30 26.16 -17.45
CA PRO A 518 -37.30 25.42 -16.69
C PRO A 518 -36.63 24.32 -15.88
N CYS A 519 -37.10 24.06 -14.66
CA CYS A 519 -36.53 23.05 -13.77
C CYS A 519 -37.51 22.64 -12.66
N HIS A 520 -37.14 21.58 -11.94
CA HIS A 520 -37.92 21.07 -10.81
C HIS A 520 -37.24 21.44 -9.49
N ARG A 521 -37.94 22.13 -8.57
CA ARG A 521 -37.41 22.55 -7.26
C ARG A 521 -36.89 21.36 -6.45
N LEU A 522 -37.63 20.26 -6.48
CA LEU A 522 -37.27 19.04 -5.76
C LEU A 522 -35.94 18.46 -6.25
N VAL A 523 -35.72 18.43 -7.57
CA VAL A 523 -34.49 17.90 -8.18
C VAL A 523 -33.30 18.80 -7.85
N LEU A 524 -33.47 20.12 -7.97
CA LEU A 524 -32.42 21.08 -7.59
C LEU A 524 -32.06 20.99 -6.10
N ALA A 525 -33.05 20.90 -5.21
CA ALA A 525 -32.81 20.75 -3.77
C ALA A 525 -32.18 19.40 -3.38
N ALA A 526 -32.47 18.33 -4.12
CA ALA A 526 -31.86 17.02 -3.87
C ALA A 526 -30.38 17.00 -4.27
N SER A 527 -30.02 17.70 -5.35
CA SER A 527 -28.68 17.70 -5.93
C SER A 527 -27.76 18.83 -5.43
N SER A 528 -28.30 19.85 -4.75
CA SER A 528 -27.56 21.02 -4.26
C SER A 528 -28.06 21.47 -2.88
N PRO A 529 -27.20 21.46 -1.84
CA PRO A 529 -27.53 22.02 -0.53
C PRO A 529 -27.81 23.52 -0.59
N HIS A 530 -27.20 24.28 -1.52
CA HIS A 530 -27.48 25.69 -1.73
C HIS A 530 -28.94 25.91 -2.14
N PHE A 531 -29.41 25.24 -3.20
CA PHE A 531 -30.80 25.35 -3.64
C PHE A 531 -31.79 24.79 -2.61
N LYS A 532 -31.40 23.74 -1.88
CA LYS A 532 -32.18 23.21 -0.76
C LYS A 532 -32.39 24.26 0.33
N ALA A 533 -31.33 24.93 0.77
CA ALA A 533 -31.41 26.00 1.76
C ALA A 533 -32.25 27.17 1.26
N MET A 534 -32.06 27.58 0.00
CA MET A 534 -32.85 28.64 -0.64
C MET A 534 -34.35 28.33 -0.62
N PHE A 535 -34.77 27.14 -1.04
CA PHE A 535 -36.19 26.78 -1.12
C PHE A 535 -36.86 26.52 0.23
N LEU A 536 -36.08 26.13 1.24
CA LEU A 536 -36.56 25.95 2.62
C LEU A 536 -36.56 27.25 3.44
N SER A 537 -35.97 28.33 2.92
CA SER A 537 -35.98 29.63 3.59
C SER A 537 -37.37 30.31 3.54
N GLU A 538 -37.71 31.11 4.55
CA GLU A 538 -38.99 31.86 4.59
C GLU A 538 -38.96 33.18 3.79
N GLN A 539 -37.92 33.43 2.99
CA GLN A 539 -37.76 34.68 2.24
C GLN A 539 -38.74 34.77 1.05
N GLU A 540 -39.06 36.00 0.59
CA GLU A 540 -39.98 36.19 -0.54
C GLU A 540 -39.49 35.54 -1.84
N GLU A 541 -38.17 35.46 -2.03
CA GLU A 541 -37.53 34.86 -3.21
C GLU A 541 -37.76 33.34 -3.27
N SER A 542 -37.89 32.67 -2.12
CA SER A 542 -38.16 31.23 -2.06
C SER A 542 -39.55 30.88 -2.58
N LYS A 543 -40.49 31.84 -2.60
CA LYS A 543 -41.89 31.67 -3.05
C LYS A 543 -42.12 32.05 -4.52
N LYS A 544 -41.14 32.67 -5.19
CA LYS A 544 -41.26 33.08 -6.60
C LYS A 544 -41.04 31.88 -7.53
N ARG A 545 -41.81 31.80 -8.61
CA ARG A 545 -41.61 30.78 -9.66
C ARG A 545 -40.34 31.03 -10.47
N GLU A 546 -39.97 32.28 -10.64
CA GLU A 546 -38.79 32.75 -11.38
C GLU A 546 -37.69 33.17 -10.41
N ILE A 547 -36.51 32.58 -10.55
CA ILE A 547 -35.34 32.82 -9.68
C ILE A 547 -34.21 33.35 -10.55
N VAL A 548 -33.74 34.56 -10.25
CA VAL A 548 -32.73 35.23 -11.06
C VAL A 548 -31.34 34.94 -10.48
N LEU A 549 -30.47 34.30 -11.27
CA LEU A 549 -29.07 34.06 -10.92
C LEU A 549 -28.17 35.01 -11.72
N LYS A 550 -27.31 35.76 -11.03
CA LYS A 550 -26.50 36.83 -11.64
C LYS A 550 -25.05 36.45 -11.88
N ASP A 551 -24.50 35.51 -11.11
CA ASP A 551 -23.06 35.25 -11.06
C ASP A 551 -22.65 33.97 -11.82
N VAL A 552 -23.40 33.60 -12.86
CA VAL A 552 -23.09 32.43 -13.71
C VAL A 552 -23.45 32.69 -15.17
N GLU A 553 -22.64 32.19 -16.09
CA GLU A 553 -22.94 32.25 -17.52
C GLU A 553 -24.06 31.26 -17.90
N PRO A 554 -25.01 31.63 -18.79
CA PRO A 554 -26.11 30.75 -19.18
C PRO A 554 -25.65 29.40 -19.75
N GLY A 555 -24.53 29.38 -20.49
CA GLY A 555 -23.97 28.15 -21.05
C GLY A 555 -23.47 27.19 -19.97
N ILE A 556 -22.81 27.72 -18.93
CA ILE A 556 -22.26 26.93 -17.80
C ILE A 556 -23.40 26.34 -16.99
N MET A 557 -24.38 27.15 -16.62
CA MET A 557 -25.53 26.65 -15.87
C MET A 557 -26.35 25.65 -16.69
N GLY A 558 -26.48 25.85 -18.01
CA GLY A 558 -27.10 24.86 -18.89
C GLY A 558 -26.40 23.49 -18.84
N MET A 559 -25.07 23.46 -18.80
CA MET A 559 -24.31 22.21 -18.64
C MET A 559 -24.49 21.58 -17.26
N ILE A 560 -24.52 22.38 -16.20
CA ILE A 560 -24.77 21.91 -14.82
C ILE A 560 -26.17 21.31 -14.70
N LEU A 561 -27.19 22.00 -15.22
CA LEU A 561 -28.56 21.50 -15.23
C LEU A 561 -28.66 20.22 -16.03
N ARG A 562 -28.08 20.17 -17.23
CA ARG A 562 -28.02 18.93 -18.01
C ARG A 562 -27.41 17.80 -17.19
N TYR A 563 -26.28 18.01 -16.52
CA TYR A 563 -25.67 17.00 -15.65
C TYR A 563 -26.59 16.55 -14.51
N ILE A 564 -27.34 17.45 -13.87
CA ILE A 564 -28.28 17.09 -12.79
C ILE A 564 -29.35 16.10 -13.29
N TYR A 565 -29.75 16.18 -14.57
CA TYR A 565 -30.75 15.30 -15.16
C TYR A 565 -30.14 14.11 -15.93
N THR A 566 -28.93 14.22 -16.48
CA THR A 566 -28.32 13.18 -17.35
C THR A 566 -27.08 12.51 -16.75
N SER A 567 -26.53 13.02 -15.66
CA SER A 567 -25.27 12.55 -15.03
C SER A 567 -24.07 12.56 -15.97
N GLU A 568 -24.18 13.28 -17.09
CA GLU A 568 -23.13 13.42 -18.10
C GLU A 568 -22.72 14.88 -18.21
N ILE A 569 -21.41 15.13 -18.10
CA ILE A 569 -20.84 16.46 -18.27
C ILE A 569 -19.58 16.37 -19.13
N ASN A 570 -19.48 17.26 -20.10
CA ASN A 570 -18.32 17.32 -20.99
C ASN A 570 -17.36 18.41 -20.51
N LEU A 571 -16.26 17.98 -19.90
CA LEU A 571 -15.21 18.86 -19.41
C LEU A 571 -14.10 19.06 -20.44
N THR A 572 -13.74 20.32 -20.64
CA THR A 572 -12.68 20.80 -21.55
C THR A 572 -11.81 21.82 -20.82
N GLU A 573 -10.61 22.08 -21.35
CA GLU A 573 -9.70 23.08 -20.77
C GLU A 573 -10.33 24.49 -20.70
N ASN A 574 -11.25 24.81 -21.62
CA ASN A 574 -11.88 26.14 -21.71
C ASN A 574 -13.08 26.33 -20.77
N ASN A 575 -13.73 25.26 -20.30
CA ASN A 575 -14.96 25.37 -19.51
C ASN A 575 -14.84 24.82 -18.08
N VAL A 576 -13.79 24.03 -17.78
CA VAL A 576 -13.66 23.34 -16.49
C VAL A 576 -13.57 24.32 -15.32
N GLN A 577 -12.87 25.45 -15.47
CA GLN A 577 -12.73 26.44 -14.41
C GLN A 577 -14.08 27.05 -14.04
N ASP A 578 -14.85 27.53 -15.04
CA ASP A 578 -16.15 28.15 -14.80
C ASP A 578 -17.17 27.15 -14.24
N ILE A 579 -17.18 25.91 -14.73
CA ILE A 579 -18.01 24.83 -14.19
C ILE A 579 -17.62 24.53 -12.75
N PHE A 580 -16.33 24.49 -12.43
CA PHE A 580 -15.84 24.18 -11.09
C PHE A 580 -16.21 25.29 -10.09
N MET A 581 -16.05 26.55 -10.48
CA MET A 581 -16.48 27.71 -9.69
C MET A 581 -17.99 27.70 -9.46
N ALA A 582 -18.79 27.45 -10.49
CA ALA A 582 -20.25 27.38 -10.37
C ALA A 582 -20.69 26.18 -9.53
N ALA A 583 -20.04 25.01 -9.66
CA ALA A 583 -20.31 23.84 -8.83
C ALA A 583 -19.98 24.10 -7.35
N ASN A 584 -18.91 24.85 -7.05
CA ASN A 584 -18.61 25.28 -5.69
C ASN A 584 -19.66 26.26 -5.16
N MET A 585 -19.95 27.32 -5.94
CA MET A 585 -20.90 28.37 -5.59
C MET A 585 -22.29 27.82 -5.27
N TYR A 586 -22.80 26.94 -6.14
CA TYR A 586 -24.10 26.29 -5.97
C TYR A 586 -24.01 24.96 -5.20
N GLN A 587 -22.86 24.64 -4.59
CA GLN A 587 -22.64 23.44 -3.77
C GLN A 587 -23.16 22.16 -4.45
N ILE A 588 -22.57 21.75 -5.57
CA ILE A 588 -22.92 20.53 -6.30
C ILE A 588 -21.73 19.56 -6.18
N PRO A 589 -21.67 18.71 -5.13
CA PRO A 589 -20.46 17.95 -4.79
C PRO A 589 -20.04 16.95 -5.86
N SER A 590 -21.01 16.39 -6.59
CA SER A 590 -20.76 15.42 -7.66
C SER A 590 -20.00 16.04 -8.82
N ILE A 591 -20.42 17.21 -9.33
CA ILE A 591 -19.69 17.96 -10.36
C ILE A 591 -18.34 18.45 -9.82
N PHE A 592 -18.30 18.93 -8.58
CA PHE A 592 -17.07 19.38 -7.93
C PHE A 592 -16.00 18.28 -7.94
N SER A 593 -16.37 17.05 -7.55
CA SER A 593 -15.48 15.88 -7.55
C SER A 593 -14.99 15.48 -8.95
N VAL A 594 -15.86 15.56 -9.97
CA VAL A 594 -15.51 15.29 -11.36
C VAL A 594 -14.52 16.32 -11.89
N CYS A 595 -14.70 17.60 -11.57
CA CYS A 595 -13.78 18.68 -11.95
C CYS A 595 -12.39 18.51 -11.31
N VAL A 596 -12.34 18.21 -10.01
CA VAL A 596 -11.07 17.90 -9.30
C VAL A 596 -10.34 16.75 -9.98
N SER A 597 -11.04 15.64 -10.25
CA SER A 597 -10.45 14.47 -10.88
C SER A 597 -9.96 14.75 -12.31
N TYR A 598 -10.64 15.61 -13.06
CA TYR A 598 -10.22 16.04 -14.39
C TYR A 598 -8.93 16.87 -14.34
N LEU A 599 -8.88 17.88 -13.46
CA LEU A 599 -7.72 18.76 -13.30
C LEU A 599 -6.50 18.00 -12.79
N GLU A 600 -6.66 17.09 -11.83
CA GLU A 600 -5.58 16.22 -11.34
C GLU A 600 -4.93 15.41 -12.48
N LYS A 601 -5.73 14.89 -13.41
CA LYS A 601 -5.25 14.12 -14.57
C LYS A 601 -4.60 14.97 -15.67
N LYS A 602 -4.82 16.28 -15.66
CA LYS A 602 -4.37 17.23 -16.69
C LYS A 602 -3.30 18.20 -16.17
N LEU A 603 -2.71 17.94 -15.00
CA LEU A 603 -1.60 18.71 -14.44
C LEU A 603 -0.34 18.63 -15.33
N VAL A 604 0.10 19.78 -15.82
CA VAL A 604 1.31 19.99 -16.63
C VAL A 604 2.05 21.26 -16.18
N LEU A 605 3.30 21.45 -16.61
CA LEU A 605 4.10 22.63 -16.25
C LEU A 605 3.37 23.96 -16.51
N SER A 606 2.72 24.10 -17.68
CA SER A 606 2.06 25.34 -18.08
C SER A 606 0.77 25.68 -17.32
N ASN A 607 0.18 24.74 -16.57
CA ASN A 607 -1.07 24.98 -15.84
C ASN A 607 -0.99 24.71 -14.33
N CYS A 608 0.14 24.19 -13.84
CA CYS A 608 0.25 23.76 -12.44
C CYS A 608 0.07 24.91 -11.44
N LEU A 609 0.64 26.08 -11.71
CA LEU A 609 0.47 27.28 -10.86
C LEU A 609 -0.99 27.75 -10.85
N ALA A 610 -1.65 27.79 -12.01
CA ALA A 610 -3.05 28.18 -12.11
C ALA A 610 -3.98 27.21 -11.38
N ILE A 611 -3.77 25.89 -11.52
CA ILE A 611 -4.53 24.86 -10.81
C ILE A 611 -4.28 24.95 -9.29
N PHE A 612 -3.04 25.24 -8.86
CA PHE A 612 -2.73 25.47 -7.45
C PHE A 612 -3.52 26.65 -6.88
N ARG A 613 -3.50 27.82 -7.55
CA ARG A 613 -4.30 28.99 -7.15
C ARG A 613 -5.80 28.69 -7.12
N LEU A 614 -6.31 27.96 -8.11
CA LEU A 614 -7.71 27.56 -8.17
C LEU A 614 -8.09 26.64 -7.01
N GLY A 615 -7.21 25.72 -6.63
CA GLY A 615 -7.39 24.86 -5.46
C GLY A 615 -7.44 25.63 -4.15
N LEU A 616 -6.61 26.67 -3.99
CA LEU A 616 -6.64 27.56 -2.83
C LEU A 616 -7.91 28.43 -2.81
N LEU A 617 -8.26 29.04 -3.95
CA LEU A 617 -9.42 29.92 -4.12
C LEU A 617 -10.75 29.20 -3.80
N LEU A 618 -10.85 27.92 -4.16
CA LEU A 618 -12.05 27.11 -3.95
C LEU A 618 -12.00 26.30 -2.66
N GLU A 619 -11.03 26.54 -1.78
CA GLU A 619 -10.84 25.82 -0.52
C GLU A 619 -10.85 24.29 -0.73
N CYS A 620 -10.09 23.83 -1.73
CA CYS A 620 -9.92 22.43 -2.08
C CYS A 620 -8.50 21.94 -1.72
N PRO A 621 -8.24 21.55 -0.45
CA PRO A 621 -6.91 21.15 0.01
C PRO A 621 -6.31 20.02 -0.82
N ARG A 622 -7.15 19.08 -1.26
CA ARG A 622 -6.72 17.94 -2.09
C ARG A 622 -6.10 18.41 -3.41
N LEU A 623 -6.80 19.27 -4.16
CA LEU A 623 -6.32 19.75 -5.46
C LEU A 623 -5.10 20.67 -5.28
N ALA A 624 -5.14 21.56 -4.29
CA ALA A 624 -4.04 22.46 -3.96
C ALA A 624 -2.77 21.68 -3.56
N ALA A 625 -2.90 20.67 -2.68
CA ALA A 625 -1.78 19.80 -2.31
C ALA A 625 -1.22 19.06 -3.52
N LYS A 626 -2.09 18.48 -4.36
CA LYS A 626 -1.64 17.75 -5.55
C LYS A 626 -0.89 18.62 -6.55
N ALA A 627 -1.36 19.85 -6.77
CA ALA A 627 -0.70 20.82 -7.62
C ALA A 627 0.61 21.34 -7.00
N ARG A 628 0.62 21.62 -5.68
CA ARG A 628 1.84 22.01 -4.95
C ARG A 628 2.91 20.93 -5.02
N ASP A 629 2.56 19.67 -4.79
CA ASP A 629 3.52 18.56 -4.87
C ASP A 629 4.11 18.46 -6.28
N TYR A 630 3.29 18.66 -7.33
CA TYR A 630 3.75 18.72 -8.71
C TYR A 630 4.73 19.88 -8.95
N ILE A 631 4.49 21.03 -8.31
CA ILE A 631 5.35 22.21 -8.37
C ILE A 631 6.67 21.96 -7.64
N CYS A 632 6.62 21.50 -6.40
CA CYS A 632 7.80 21.20 -5.57
C CYS A 632 8.74 20.22 -6.27
N ASP A 633 8.19 19.17 -6.87
CA ASP A 633 8.88 18.17 -7.67
C ASP A 633 9.60 18.73 -8.93
N ARG A 634 9.26 19.95 -9.37
CA ARG A 634 9.78 20.57 -10.61
C ARG A 634 10.17 22.02 -10.41
N PHE A 635 10.48 22.38 -9.17
CA PHE A 635 10.66 23.77 -8.75
C PHE A 635 11.74 24.49 -9.57
N GLN A 636 12.85 23.82 -9.87
CA GLN A 636 13.95 24.40 -10.66
C GLN A 636 13.55 24.84 -12.07
N LEU A 637 12.51 24.23 -12.65
CA LEU A 637 11.97 24.65 -13.95
C LEU A 637 10.95 25.77 -13.77
N ILE A 638 10.08 25.64 -12.76
CA ILE A 638 8.96 26.56 -12.53
C ILE A 638 9.43 27.92 -12.03
N VAL A 639 10.48 27.98 -11.21
CA VAL A 639 11.02 29.26 -10.69
C VAL A 639 11.49 30.21 -11.80
N ARG A 640 11.84 29.65 -12.98
CA ARG A 640 12.28 30.41 -14.16
C ARG A 640 11.12 30.87 -15.04
N ASP A 641 9.90 30.42 -14.75
CA ASP A 641 8.70 30.76 -15.51
C ASP A 641 8.19 32.16 -15.11
N GLN A 642 7.72 32.95 -16.08
CA GLN A 642 7.18 34.28 -15.80
C GLN A 642 5.94 34.24 -14.91
N ASP A 643 5.15 33.17 -14.97
CA ASP A 643 3.95 32.98 -14.15
C ASP A 643 4.27 32.78 -12.66
N PHE A 644 5.51 32.39 -12.34
CA PHE A 644 6.00 32.30 -10.96
C PHE A 644 6.03 33.68 -10.29
N HIS A 645 6.44 34.73 -11.02
CA HIS A 645 6.43 36.10 -10.49
C HIS A 645 5.04 36.65 -10.23
N GLN A 646 3.97 36.00 -10.72
CA GLN A 646 2.59 36.40 -10.47
C GLN A 646 2.01 35.81 -9.17
N LEU A 647 2.75 34.95 -8.45
CA LEU A 647 2.29 34.36 -7.19
C LEU A 647 2.05 35.44 -6.12
N GLY A 648 1.01 35.28 -5.30
CA GLY A 648 0.82 36.06 -4.08
C GLY A 648 1.80 35.62 -2.98
N SER A 649 2.00 36.45 -1.95
CA SER A 649 2.94 36.15 -0.85
C SER A 649 2.61 34.83 -0.14
N GLY A 650 1.33 34.59 0.20
CA GLY A 650 0.90 33.33 0.82
C GLY A 650 1.02 32.11 -0.09
N GLU A 651 0.80 32.27 -1.40
CA GLU A 651 0.96 31.20 -2.39
C GLU A 651 2.43 30.80 -2.53
N LEU A 652 3.31 31.81 -2.59
CA LEU A 652 4.75 31.61 -2.64
C LEU A 652 5.24 30.91 -1.38
N ALA A 653 4.86 31.40 -0.19
CA ALA A 653 5.22 30.80 1.09
C ALA A 653 4.82 29.31 1.14
N ALA A 654 3.59 28.99 0.74
CA ALA A 654 3.10 27.61 0.71
C ALA A 654 3.95 26.67 -0.16
N ILE A 655 4.63 27.19 -1.19
CA ILE A 655 5.56 26.44 -2.03
C ILE A 655 6.95 26.39 -1.37
N ILE A 656 7.55 27.55 -1.09
CA ILE A 656 8.97 27.62 -0.68
C ILE A 656 9.24 27.13 0.75
N THR A 657 8.24 27.06 1.63
CA THR A 657 8.40 26.46 2.97
C THR A 657 8.54 24.94 2.92
N CYS A 658 8.03 24.27 1.87
CA CYS A 658 7.84 22.82 1.82
C CYS A 658 9.16 22.02 1.88
N ASP A 659 9.23 20.99 2.73
CA ASP A 659 10.36 20.04 2.79
C ASP A 659 10.54 19.23 1.50
N ALA A 660 9.43 18.95 0.79
CA ALA A 660 9.41 18.14 -0.44
C ALA A 660 9.95 18.88 -1.68
N LEU A 661 10.45 20.10 -1.52
CA LEU A 661 10.94 20.93 -2.61
C LEU A 661 12.22 20.33 -3.22
N ASP A 662 12.20 20.04 -4.52
CA ASP A 662 13.28 19.35 -5.24
C ASP A 662 14.35 20.35 -5.73
N VAL A 663 15.12 20.87 -4.78
CA VAL A 663 16.30 21.73 -5.03
C VAL A 663 17.55 21.12 -4.44
N GLU A 664 18.64 21.12 -5.22
CA GLU A 664 19.96 20.68 -4.76
C GLU A 664 20.61 21.70 -3.81
N ARG A 665 20.20 22.97 -3.93
CA ARG A 665 20.87 24.13 -3.31
C ARG A 665 19.82 25.14 -2.86
N GLU A 666 19.88 25.52 -1.58
CA GLU A 666 18.94 26.48 -1.00
C GLU A 666 19.08 27.87 -1.63
N GLU A 667 20.25 28.18 -2.19
CA GLU A 667 20.53 29.38 -2.98
C GLU A 667 19.48 29.58 -4.08
N THR A 668 18.99 28.50 -4.71
CA THR A 668 17.94 28.57 -5.75
C THR A 668 16.62 29.13 -5.21
N VAL A 669 16.28 28.79 -3.97
CA VAL A 669 15.05 29.26 -3.31
C VAL A 669 15.19 30.73 -2.95
N PHE A 670 16.37 31.13 -2.45
CA PHE A 670 16.69 32.52 -2.16
C PHE A 670 16.67 33.39 -3.41
N GLU A 671 17.36 32.98 -4.47
CA GLU A 671 17.40 33.69 -5.75
C GLU A 671 15.99 33.86 -6.32
N GLY A 672 15.18 32.80 -6.32
CA GLY A 672 13.77 32.87 -6.77
C GLY A 672 12.91 33.81 -5.93
N LEU A 673 13.10 33.85 -4.60
CA LEU A 673 12.42 34.80 -3.72
C LEU A 673 12.85 36.25 -4.03
N MET A 674 14.15 36.49 -4.23
CA MET A 674 14.64 37.83 -4.53
C MET A 674 14.15 38.32 -5.90
N GLU A 675 14.16 37.48 -6.93
CA GLU A 675 13.59 37.81 -8.24
C GLU A 675 12.08 38.10 -8.14
N TRP A 676 11.34 37.35 -7.32
CA TRP A 676 9.93 37.61 -7.06
C TRP A 676 9.70 38.98 -6.38
N VAL A 677 10.51 39.37 -5.39
CA VAL A 677 10.39 40.70 -4.76
C VAL A 677 10.80 41.81 -5.71
N GLU A 678 11.84 41.61 -6.53
CA GLU A 678 12.31 42.61 -7.48
C GLU A 678 11.33 42.90 -8.62
N HIS A 679 10.42 41.96 -8.91
CA HIS A 679 9.36 42.14 -9.89
C HIS A 679 8.34 43.23 -9.49
N ASP A 680 8.01 43.34 -8.20
CA ASP A 680 7.15 44.40 -7.66
C ASP A 680 7.62 44.85 -6.26
N PRO A 681 8.68 45.68 -6.19
CA PRO A 681 9.27 46.08 -4.93
C PRO A 681 8.35 46.95 -4.06
N GLY A 682 7.34 47.60 -4.66
CA GLY A 682 6.46 48.52 -3.95
C GLY A 682 5.54 47.80 -2.97
N GLU A 683 4.90 46.73 -3.43
CA GLU A 683 3.97 45.95 -2.62
C GLU A 683 4.64 44.79 -1.87
N ARG A 684 5.71 44.20 -2.41
CA ARG A 684 6.28 42.92 -1.89
C ARG A 684 7.37 43.09 -0.83
N LEU A 685 7.97 44.27 -0.72
CA LEU A 685 9.03 44.53 0.28
C LEU A 685 8.51 44.37 1.72
N LYS A 686 7.21 44.58 1.95
CA LYS A 686 6.57 44.40 3.25
C LYS A 686 6.46 42.94 3.67
N ASP A 687 6.36 42.01 2.70
CA ASP A 687 6.20 40.57 2.93
C ASP A 687 7.56 39.84 3.00
N LEU A 688 8.64 40.50 2.56
CA LEU A 688 9.99 39.92 2.52
C LEU A 688 10.49 39.37 3.88
N PRO A 689 10.33 40.06 5.03
CA PRO A 689 10.79 39.53 6.32
C PRO A 689 10.17 38.16 6.65
N ASP A 690 8.86 38.00 6.47
CA ASP A 690 8.15 36.74 6.75
C ASP A 690 8.57 35.63 5.77
N LEU A 691 8.74 35.96 4.49
CA LEU A 691 9.16 34.98 3.48
C LEU A 691 10.61 34.51 3.65
N LEU A 692 11.49 35.31 4.26
CA LEU A 692 12.86 34.89 4.58
C LEU A 692 12.88 33.75 5.61
N HIS A 693 11.89 33.67 6.51
CA HIS A 693 11.76 32.52 7.43
C HIS A 693 11.42 31.21 6.71
N CYS A 694 11.05 31.26 5.43
CA CYS A 694 10.83 30.09 4.60
C CYS A 694 12.10 29.59 3.91
N VAL A 695 13.21 30.36 3.97
CA VAL A 695 14.51 30.06 3.39
C VAL A 695 15.47 29.51 4.46
N ARG A 696 16.13 28.39 4.16
CA ARG A 696 16.98 27.65 5.11
C ARG A 696 18.44 28.06 5.01
N PHE A 697 18.75 29.29 5.44
CA PHE A 697 20.08 29.87 5.29
C PHE A 697 21.23 29.03 5.86
N ARG A 698 20.98 28.22 6.90
CA ARG A 698 21.98 27.30 7.47
C ARG A 698 22.45 26.20 6.51
N LEU A 699 21.76 26.00 5.40
CA LEU A 699 22.14 25.06 4.34
C LEU A 699 22.98 25.72 3.23
N MET A 700 23.16 27.04 3.26
CA MET A 700 23.96 27.76 2.28
C MET A 700 25.44 27.80 2.68
N PRO A 701 26.37 27.81 1.70
CA PRO A 701 27.79 28.02 1.98
C PRO A 701 28.04 29.36 2.69
N PRO A 702 28.94 29.43 3.70
CA PRO A 702 29.23 30.65 4.44
C PRO A 702 29.71 31.81 3.57
N ASP A 703 30.43 31.52 2.48
CA ASP A 703 30.91 32.52 1.53
C ASP A 703 29.75 33.14 0.74
N TYR A 704 28.79 32.32 0.33
CA TYR A 704 27.59 32.79 -0.38
C TYR A 704 26.70 33.66 0.53
N LEU A 705 26.51 33.26 1.80
CA LEU A 705 25.77 34.05 2.78
C LEU A 705 26.34 35.47 2.93
N ARG A 706 27.66 35.59 3.10
CA ARG A 706 28.32 36.90 3.28
C ARG A 706 28.30 37.76 2.02
N GLU A 707 28.60 37.17 0.86
CA GLU A 707 28.77 37.93 -0.37
C GLU A 707 27.44 38.25 -1.07
N LYS A 708 26.52 37.29 -1.10
CA LYS A 708 25.29 37.36 -1.91
C LYS A 708 24.04 37.67 -1.09
N VAL A 709 23.89 37.09 0.10
CA VAL A 709 22.71 37.33 0.95
C VAL A 709 22.85 38.64 1.74
N GLU A 710 23.88 38.76 2.59
CA GLU A 710 24.12 40.00 3.37
C GLU A 710 24.49 41.20 2.48
N GLY A 711 25.14 40.91 1.35
CA GLY A 711 25.49 41.89 0.32
C GLY A 711 24.31 42.37 -0.53
N HIS A 712 23.16 41.67 -0.50
CA HIS A 712 22.01 42.01 -1.34
C HIS A 712 21.45 43.40 -1.01
N ARG A 713 21.14 44.19 -2.04
CA ARG A 713 20.71 45.59 -1.89
C ARG A 713 19.53 45.76 -0.93
N LEU A 714 18.50 44.92 -1.05
CA LEU A 714 17.25 44.99 -0.27
C LEU A 714 17.43 44.55 1.19
N ILE A 715 18.32 43.59 1.44
CA ILE A 715 18.63 43.07 2.78
C ILE A 715 19.52 44.06 3.52
N ARG A 716 20.52 44.65 2.84
CA ARG A 716 21.43 45.63 3.42
C ARG A 716 20.72 46.90 3.92
N THR A 717 19.57 47.25 3.35
CA THR A 717 18.80 48.43 3.77
C THR A 717 17.87 48.18 4.95
N ASN A 718 17.53 46.93 5.25
CA ASN A 718 16.58 46.58 6.31
C ASN A 718 17.31 46.16 7.60
N GLN A 719 17.10 46.90 8.69
CA GLN A 719 17.78 46.66 9.97
C GLN A 719 17.21 45.46 10.73
N GLU A 720 15.94 45.11 10.52
CA GLU A 720 15.27 43.96 11.14
C GLU A 720 15.83 42.65 10.60
N ILE A 721 15.85 42.50 9.27
CA ILE A 721 16.42 41.34 8.59
C ILE A 721 17.89 41.13 8.97
N LYS A 722 18.68 42.22 9.09
CA LYS A 722 20.08 42.11 9.56
C LYS A 722 20.20 41.56 10.98
N ASN A 723 19.27 41.91 11.87
CA ASN A 723 19.30 41.40 13.23
C ASN A 723 18.93 39.91 13.26
N GLU A 724 18.01 39.47 12.40
CA GLU A 724 17.66 38.05 12.25
C GLU A 724 18.79 37.24 11.60
N LEU A 725 19.45 37.76 10.55
CA LEU A 725 20.58 37.09 9.93
C LEU A 725 21.76 36.89 10.90
N ARG A 726 21.95 37.79 11.87
CA ARG A 726 22.95 37.59 12.95
C ARG A 726 22.67 36.35 13.79
N LEU A 727 21.41 35.94 13.94
CA LEU A 727 21.07 34.71 14.66
C LEU A 727 21.65 33.47 13.96
N ILE A 728 21.80 33.51 12.63
CA ILE A 728 22.46 32.44 11.87
C ILE A 728 23.94 32.38 12.25
N THR A 729 24.63 33.53 12.24
CA THR A 729 26.05 33.61 12.63
C THR A 729 26.28 33.17 14.08
N ASP A 730 25.36 33.52 14.98
CA ASP A 730 25.41 33.10 16.37
C ASP A 730 25.15 31.58 16.51
N ALA A 731 24.19 31.04 15.75
CA ALA A 731 23.91 29.60 15.70
C ALA A 731 25.08 28.78 15.12
N GLU A 732 25.76 29.28 14.08
CA GLU A 732 27.00 28.69 13.54
C GLU A 732 28.12 28.63 14.58
N ARG A 733 28.13 29.57 15.54
CA ARG A 733 29.05 29.60 16.69
C ARG A 733 28.55 28.77 17.88
N GLY A 734 27.45 28.02 17.71
CA GLY A 734 26.84 27.19 18.74
C GLY A 734 25.98 27.94 19.76
N GLN A 735 25.61 29.20 19.49
CA GLN A 735 24.78 30.02 20.38
C GLN A 735 23.35 30.11 19.84
N LEU A 736 22.47 29.23 20.34
CA LEU A 736 21.04 29.26 19.99
C LEU A 736 20.25 30.22 20.90
N PRO A 737 19.23 30.92 20.38
CA PRO A 737 18.38 31.80 21.19
C PRO A 737 17.60 31.00 22.25
N LYS A 738 17.49 31.55 23.46
CA LYS A 738 16.71 30.94 24.55
C LYS A 738 15.21 31.09 24.27
N VAL A 739 14.51 29.97 24.14
CA VAL A 739 13.05 29.92 23.99
C VAL A 739 12.37 30.52 25.22
N LYS A 740 11.58 31.59 25.05
CA LYS A 740 10.83 32.22 26.15
C LYS A 740 9.49 31.50 26.35
N GLY A 741 9.34 30.77 27.46
CA GLY A 741 8.02 30.38 27.96
C GLY A 741 7.25 31.62 28.42
N ARG A 742 6.01 31.80 27.95
CA ARG A 742 5.13 32.90 28.35
C ARG A 742 4.79 32.79 29.86
N SER A 743 5.30 33.72 30.66
CA SER A 743 4.73 34.06 31.97
C SER A 743 3.67 35.15 31.78
N GLY A 744 2.46 34.90 32.27
CA GLY A 744 1.26 35.71 32.00
C GLY A 744 1.24 37.12 32.62
N GLU A 745 0.41 37.99 32.03
CA GLU A 745 -0.56 38.86 32.71
C GLU A 745 -1.36 39.71 31.69
N ASN A 746 -2.67 39.86 31.98
CA ASN A 746 -3.66 40.84 31.47
C ASN A 746 -4.49 40.58 30.19
N ALA A 747 -5.62 39.89 30.42
CA ALA A 747 -7.03 40.32 30.22
C ALA A 747 -7.51 41.00 28.91
N GLY A 748 -8.53 40.37 28.28
CA GLY A 748 -9.50 41.03 27.40
C GLY A 748 -10.38 40.04 26.63
N ALA A 749 -11.68 39.99 26.93
CA ALA A 749 -12.63 38.98 26.46
C ALA A 749 -13.12 39.14 25.00
N THR A 750 -13.29 38.02 24.29
CA THR A 750 -14.43 37.72 23.40
C THR A 750 -14.48 36.21 23.09
N ALA A 751 -15.68 35.64 23.12
CA ALA A 751 -15.97 34.21 23.00
C ALA A 751 -16.07 33.73 21.54
N GLY A 752 -15.63 32.49 21.29
CA GLY A 752 -16.08 31.65 20.16
C GLY A 752 -14.98 30.82 19.50
N GLY A 753 -14.96 29.51 19.78
CA GLY A 753 -14.14 28.49 19.08
C GLY A 753 -13.18 27.75 20.00
N GLN A 754 -13.56 26.55 20.46
CA GLN A 754 -12.66 25.59 21.10
C GLN A 754 -12.28 24.56 20.04
N ASP A 755 -11.00 24.51 19.67
CA ASP A 755 -10.30 23.31 19.21
C ASP A 755 -8.78 23.58 19.28
N GLU A 756 -8.05 22.57 19.78
CA GLU A 756 -6.59 22.37 19.71
C GLU A 756 -5.66 23.27 20.55
N GLU A 757 -5.31 22.81 21.76
CA GLU A 757 -4.03 23.13 22.42
C GLU A 757 -3.21 21.83 22.53
N GLU A 758 -2.41 21.55 21.48
CA GLU A 758 -1.27 20.62 21.54
C GLU A 758 -0.02 21.36 22.05
N ASP A 759 0.92 20.59 22.62
CA ASP A 759 2.16 21.00 23.27
C ASP A 759 3.01 22.04 22.49
N GLU A 760 2.97 23.32 22.87
CA GLU A 760 3.97 24.32 22.42
C GLU A 760 5.29 24.19 23.22
N GLU A 761 6.12 23.18 22.90
CA GLU A 761 7.58 23.37 23.03
C GLU A 761 7.98 24.45 22.02
N GLY A 762 8.34 25.64 22.50
CA GLY A 762 8.52 26.81 21.62
C GLY A 762 9.51 26.56 20.47
N MET A 763 9.00 26.62 19.24
CA MET A 763 9.78 26.42 18.02
C MET A 763 10.85 27.50 17.86
N LEU A 764 12.02 27.10 17.38
CA LEU A 764 13.05 28.03 16.92
C LEU A 764 12.52 28.80 15.68
N PRO A 765 12.98 30.05 15.45
CA PRO A 765 12.63 30.80 14.25
C PRO A 765 12.93 30.02 12.96
N GLY A 766 12.07 30.14 11.95
CA GLY A 766 12.20 29.42 10.67
C GLY A 766 13.53 29.67 9.95
N ILE A 767 14.11 30.86 10.13
CA ILE A 767 15.44 31.22 9.62
C ILE A 767 16.59 30.32 10.14
N LEU A 768 16.38 29.61 11.26
CA LEU A 768 17.35 28.66 11.85
C LEU A 768 17.10 27.21 11.45
N ASN A 769 16.11 26.95 10.58
CA ASN A 769 15.82 25.62 10.06
C ASN A 769 17.00 25.08 9.23
N ASP A 770 17.46 23.89 9.60
CA ASP A 770 18.56 23.16 8.96
C ASP A 770 18.13 21.79 8.40
N ASN A 771 16.83 21.53 8.29
CA ASN A 771 16.35 20.32 7.63
C ASN A 771 16.70 20.39 6.14
N PRO A 772 17.38 19.38 5.56
CA PRO A 772 17.67 19.34 4.14
C PRO A 772 16.38 19.28 3.31
N ARG A 773 16.40 19.93 2.15
CA ARG A 773 15.33 19.83 1.14
C ARG A 773 15.38 18.46 0.46
N PHE A 774 14.26 18.01 -0.06
CA PHE A 774 14.19 16.72 -0.76
C PHE A 774 15.23 16.59 -1.89
N GLY A 775 15.48 17.66 -2.67
CA GLY A 775 16.47 17.63 -3.75
C GLY A 775 17.94 17.57 -3.30
N MET A 776 18.24 17.86 -2.03
CA MET A 776 19.61 17.85 -1.49
C MET A 776 20.18 16.44 -1.26
N PHE A 777 19.35 15.40 -1.46
CA PHE A 777 19.75 14.00 -1.37
C PHE A 777 20.14 13.40 -2.73
N GLN A 778 20.33 14.24 -3.75
CA GLN A 778 20.92 13.80 -5.00
C GLN A 778 22.40 13.43 -4.82
N ARG A 779 22.79 12.31 -5.43
CA ARG A 779 24.18 11.84 -5.45
C ARG A 779 24.58 11.44 -6.86
N ASP A 780 25.87 11.57 -7.11
CA ASP A 780 26.52 11.05 -8.31
C ASP A 780 26.73 9.54 -8.14
N LEU A 781 26.10 8.75 -9.01
CA LEU A 781 26.05 7.29 -8.95
C LEU A 781 26.45 6.67 -10.29
N ILE A 782 26.96 5.44 -10.23
CA ILE A 782 27.16 4.56 -11.37
C ILE A 782 25.88 3.75 -11.60
N LEU A 783 25.12 4.05 -12.65
CA LEU A 783 23.90 3.34 -13.02
C LEU A 783 24.20 2.20 -13.99
N MET A 784 23.86 0.97 -13.61
CA MET A 784 23.96 -0.24 -14.41
C MET A 784 22.56 -0.66 -14.85
N ILE A 785 22.33 -0.67 -16.16
CA ILE A 785 21.03 -0.98 -16.76
C ILE A 785 21.15 -2.27 -17.56
N SER A 786 20.46 -3.32 -17.14
CA SER A 786 20.45 -4.63 -17.82
C SER A 786 19.04 -5.23 -17.89
N SER A 787 18.89 -6.38 -18.56
CA SER A 787 17.62 -7.10 -18.63
C SER A 787 17.14 -7.66 -17.29
N THR A 788 17.99 -7.69 -16.25
CA THR A 788 17.62 -8.17 -14.91
C THR A 788 17.15 -7.06 -13.97
N GLY A 789 17.44 -5.81 -14.31
CA GLY A 789 17.05 -4.64 -13.54
C GLY A 789 17.96 -3.44 -13.77
N THR A 790 17.63 -2.33 -13.11
CA THR A 790 18.44 -1.11 -13.10
C THR A 790 18.96 -0.85 -11.69
N TYR A 791 20.27 -0.80 -11.53
CA TYR A 791 20.97 -0.72 -10.26
C TYR A 791 21.88 0.50 -10.23
N ALA A 792 21.86 1.28 -9.15
CA ALA A 792 22.76 2.39 -8.95
C ALA A 792 23.81 2.03 -7.88
N TYR A 793 25.06 2.36 -8.12
CA TYR A 793 26.18 2.11 -7.22
C TYR A 793 26.83 3.44 -6.83
N ASP A 794 26.99 3.66 -5.54
CA ASP A 794 27.73 4.78 -4.96
C ASP A 794 29.18 4.32 -4.72
N PRO A 795 30.17 4.76 -5.53
CA PRO A 795 31.55 4.35 -5.36
C PRO A 795 32.24 5.00 -4.15
N ALA A 796 31.69 6.07 -3.58
CA ALA A 796 32.27 6.74 -2.41
C ALA A 796 31.93 5.98 -1.12
N GLU A 797 30.66 5.60 -0.97
CA GLU A 797 30.18 4.84 0.19
C GLU A 797 30.23 3.32 -0.01
N ASN A 798 30.51 2.87 -1.23
CA ASN A 798 30.47 1.47 -1.65
C ASN A 798 29.09 0.83 -1.41
N GLU A 799 28.01 1.55 -1.74
CA GLU A 799 26.62 1.11 -1.54
C GLU A 799 25.89 0.88 -2.87
N CYS A 800 25.01 -0.13 -2.91
CA CYS A 800 24.15 -0.40 -4.06
C CYS A 800 22.68 -0.09 -3.76
N PHE A 801 21.99 0.39 -4.77
CA PHE A 801 20.58 0.72 -4.74
C PHE A 801 19.87 0.12 -5.96
N LEU A 802 18.64 -0.32 -5.78
CA LEU A 802 17.74 -0.70 -6.86
C LEU A 802 16.98 0.54 -7.33
N ALA A 803 17.19 0.91 -8.59
CA ALA A 803 16.52 2.03 -9.24
C ALA A 803 15.26 1.60 -10.02
N SER A 804 15.27 0.40 -10.64
CA SER A 804 14.08 -0.20 -11.25
C SER A 804 14.17 -1.72 -11.25
N SER A 805 13.04 -2.38 -10.98
CA SER A 805 12.90 -3.84 -11.12
C SER A 805 12.35 -4.27 -12.49
N SER A 806 12.19 -3.34 -13.43
CA SER A 806 11.68 -3.66 -14.76
C SER A 806 12.65 -4.59 -15.50
N THR A 807 12.11 -5.69 -16.04
CA THR A 807 12.83 -6.66 -16.86
C THR A 807 12.48 -6.53 -18.35
N GLU A 808 11.76 -5.46 -18.72
CA GLU A 808 11.36 -5.18 -20.11
C GLU A 808 12.50 -4.57 -20.95
N ILE A 809 13.67 -4.42 -20.33
CA ILE A 809 14.87 -3.88 -20.98
C ILE A 809 15.45 -4.93 -21.95
N PRO A 810 15.60 -4.61 -23.24
CA PRO A 810 16.22 -5.52 -24.20
C PRO A 810 17.66 -5.82 -23.81
N LYS A 811 18.15 -7.06 -24.00
CA LYS A 811 19.52 -7.45 -23.61
C LYS A 811 20.62 -6.65 -24.33
N ASN A 812 20.39 -6.33 -25.61
CA ASN A 812 21.34 -5.58 -26.43
C ASN A 812 20.79 -4.18 -26.62
N HIS A 813 21.38 -3.22 -25.92
CA HIS A 813 20.97 -1.82 -25.91
C HIS A 813 22.15 -0.89 -25.73
N CYS A 814 21.90 0.38 -26.04
CA CYS A 814 22.75 1.50 -25.69
C CYS A 814 21.94 2.45 -24.81
N SER A 815 22.60 3.04 -23.82
CA SER A 815 21.97 3.99 -22.91
C SER A 815 22.71 5.33 -22.97
N LEU A 816 22.01 6.41 -22.66
CA LEU A 816 22.52 7.77 -22.67
C LEU A 816 21.91 8.53 -21.49
N VAL A 817 22.74 9.32 -20.80
CA VAL A 817 22.29 10.37 -19.89
C VAL A 817 22.40 11.70 -20.61
N THR A 818 21.37 12.52 -20.51
CA THR A 818 21.34 13.87 -21.07
C THR A 818 21.94 14.88 -20.08
N LYS A 819 22.26 16.08 -20.56
CA LYS A 819 22.70 17.20 -19.72
C LYS A 819 21.68 17.57 -18.65
N GLU A 820 20.38 17.34 -18.91
CA GLU A 820 19.30 17.55 -17.94
C GLU A 820 19.02 16.33 -17.04
N HIS A 821 19.97 15.40 -16.93
CA HIS A 821 19.89 14.18 -16.11
C HIS A 821 18.75 13.21 -16.48
N GLN A 822 18.18 13.33 -17.68
CA GLN A 822 17.24 12.34 -18.20
C GLN A 822 18.00 11.15 -18.78
N ILE A 823 17.53 9.94 -18.50
CA ILE A 823 18.18 8.70 -18.92
C ILE A 823 17.32 8.03 -19.99
N PHE A 824 17.95 7.71 -21.11
CA PHE A 824 17.31 7.07 -22.25
C PHE A 824 18.03 5.78 -22.63
N LEU A 825 17.27 4.86 -23.22
CA LEU A 825 17.76 3.59 -23.71
C LEU A 825 17.17 3.28 -25.08
N VAL A 826 18.02 2.83 -26.00
CA VAL A 826 17.63 2.36 -27.33
C VAL A 826 18.20 0.97 -27.53
N GLY A 827 17.40 0.02 -28.00
CA GLY A 827 17.91 -1.33 -28.26
C GLY A 827 16.87 -2.38 -28.61
N GLY A 828 17.34 -3.61 -28.78
CA GLY A 828 16.51 -4.76 -29.12
C GLY A 828 15.76 -4.66 -30.46
N LEU A 829 14.90 -5.63 -30.68
CA LEU A 829 14.04 -5.73 -31.85
C LEU A 829 12.59 -5.85 -31.40
N LEU A 830 11.74 -4.97 -31.92
CA LEU A 830 10.30 -4.95 -31.70
C LEU A 830 9.61 -5.44 -32.98
N TYR A 831 8.80 -6.50 -32.83
CA TYR A 831 8.06 -7.14 -33.91
C TYR A 831 6.62 -7.38 -33.47
N ASN A 832 5.66 -6.95 -34.29
CA ASN A 832 4.24 -7.12 -34.02
C ASN A 832 3.72 -8.40 -34.70
N GLU A 833 3.58 -9.48 -33.93
CA GLU A 833 3.10 -10.78 -34.45
C GLU A 833 1.70 -10.73 -35.09
N LYS A 834 0.88 -9.72 -34.75
CA LYS A 834 -0.50 -9.60 -35.24
C LYS A 834 -0.61 -8.84 -36.56
N ASN A 835 0.40 -8.05 -36.92
CA ASN A 835 0.40 -7.23 -38.12
C ASN A 835 1.75 -7.39 -38.83
N THR A 836 1.86 -8.42 -39.67
CA THR A 836 3.08 -8.75 -40.40
C THR A 836 3.51 -7.67 -41.40
N ASP A 837 2.64 -6.71 -41.69
CA ASP A 837 2.91 -5.59 -42.59
C ASP A 837 3.61 -4.40 -41.89
N GLU A 838 3.71 -4.41 -40.55
CA GLU A 838 4.45 -3.39 -39.80
C GLU A 838 5.97 -3.63 -39.85
N PRO A 839 6.77 -2.60 -40.18
CA PRO A 839 8.22 -2.74 -40.24
C PRO A 839 8.81 -2.98 -38.84
N PHE A 840 9.83 -3.85 -38.76
CA PHE A 840 10.64 -4.02 -37.56
C PHE A 840 11.17 -2.68 -37.05
N SER A 841 11.15 -2.47 -35.74
CA SER A 841 11.67 -1.28 -35.05
C SER A 841 12.51 -1.68 -33.83
N SER A 842 13.15 -0.73 -33.14
CA SER A 842 13.85 -0.97 -31.87
C SER A 842 13.14 -0.27 -30.72
N TYR A 843 13.25 -0.83 -29.51
CA TYR A 843 12.73 -0.21 -28.29
C TYR A 843 13.43 1.13 -28.06
N PHE A 844 12.64 2.11 -27.63
CA PHE A 844 13.14 3.39 -27.13
C PHE A 844 12.43 3.67 -25.82
N LEU A 845 13.19 3.77 -24.74
CA LEU A 845 12.67 3.89 -23.38
C LEU A 845 13.30 5.10 -22.68
N GLN A 846 12.54 5.72 -21.77
CA GLN A 846 13.03 6.77 -20.87
C GLN A 846 12.82 6.33 -19.42
N PHE A 847 13.83 6.44 -18.57
CA PHE A 847 13.69 6.14 -17.15
C PHE A 847 12.99 7.31 -16.43
N ASP A 848 11.91 7.01 -15.71
CA ASP A 848 11.25 7.97 -14.82
C ASP A 848 11.68 7.70 -13.36
N PRO A 849 12.50 8.60 -12.76
CA PRO A 849 12.96 8.43 -11.38
C PRO A 849 11.82 8.54 -10.36
N LYS A 850 10.63 9.03 -10.73
CA LYS A 850 9.48 9.15 -9.82
C LYS A 850 8.72 7.85 -9.67
N SER A 851 8.41 7.19 -10.79
CA SER A 851 7.76 5.89 -10.79
C SER A 851 8.74 4.73 -10.54
N SER A 852 10.05 5.00 -10.68
CA SER A 852 11.11 3.97 -10.66
C SER A 852 10.91 2.94 -11.78
N ASP A 853 10.42 3.40 -12.94
CA ASP A 853 10.05 2.56 -14.08
C ASP A 853 10.52 3.14 -15.42
N TRP A 854 10.54 2.29 -16.44
CA TRP A 854 10.91 2.66 -17.81
C TRP A 854 9.65 2.97 -18.63
N LEU A 855 9.55 4.20 -19.12
CA LEU A 855 8.45 4.65 -19.96
C LEU A 855 8.74 4.37 -21.43
N GLY A 856 7.76 3.79 -22.13
CA GLY A 856 7.83 3.56 -23.58
C GLY A 856 7.77 4.87 -24.37
N MET A 857 8.78 5.10 -25.19
CA MET A 857 8.88 6.22 -26.12
C MET A 857 8.59 5.74 -27.55
N PRO A 858 8.34 6.65 -28.54
CA PRO A 858 8.15 6.24 -29.93
C PRO A 858 9.32 5.37 -30.41
N SER A 859 9.02 4.15 -30.88
CA SER A 859 10.05 3.18 -31.25
C SER A 859 10.97 3.71 -32.36
N LEU A 860 12.25 3.35 -32.31
CA LEU A 860 13.22 3.70 -33.36
C LEU A 860 12.84 2.99 -34.66
N PRO A 861 12.50 3.72 -35.76
CA PRO A 861 12.02 3.09 -36.99
C PRO A 861 13.05 2.23 -37.73
N SER A 862 14.34 2.45 -37.48
CA SER A 862 15.45 1.73 -38.11
C SER A 862 16.09 0.76 -37.10
N PRO A 863 15.73 -0.55 -37.15
CA PRO A 863 16.22 -1.53 -36.19
C PRO A 863 17.69 -1.84 -36.45
N ARG A 864 18.53 -1.61 -35.44
CA ARG A 864 19.99 -1.68 -35.56
C ARG A 864 20.65 -2.15 -34.25
N CYS A 865 21.88 -2.62 -34.34
CA CYS A 865 22.73 -2.96 -33.18
C CYS A 865 24.14 -2.39 -33.35
N LEU A 866 24.96 -2.42 -32.30
CA LEU A 866 26.34 -1.89 -32.32
C LEU A 866 26.44 -0.44 -32.83
N PHE A 867 25.37 0.33 -32.65
CA PHE A 867 25.34 1.78 -32.86
C PHE A 867 25.81 2.48 -31.58
N SER A 868 25.87 3.80 -31.62
CA SER A 868 26.15 4.62 -30.44
C SER A 868 25.12 5.74 -30.30
N LEU A 869 24.98 6.26 -29.09
CA LEU A 869 24.06 7.35 -28.75
C LEU A 869 24.83 8.61 -28.39
N ALA A 870 24.31 9.76 -28.80
CA ALA A 870 24.81 11.06 -28.39
C ALA A 870 23.65 12.05 -28.22
N GLU A 871 23.89 13.11 -27.47
CA GLU A 871 22.98 14.23 -27.31
C GLU A 871 23.62 15.47 -27.93
N ALA A 872 22.80 16.27 -28.61
CA ALA A 872 23.14 17.66 -28.81
C ALA A 872 21.89 18.54 -28.86
N GLN A 873 22.00 19.72 -28.27
CA GLN A 873 20.88 20.65 -28.10
C GLN A 873 19.74 19.97 -27.31
N ASN A 874 18.59 19.74 -27.95
CA ASN A 874 17.43 19.08 -27.35
C ASN A 874 17.14 17.70 -27.98
N SER A 875 18.09 17.14 -28.73
CA SER A 875 17.85 15.95 -29.53
C SER A 875 18.81 14.81 -29.20
N ILE A 876 18.31 13.58 -29.32
CA ILE A 876 19.09 12.35 -29.17
C ILE A 876 19.41 11.80 -30.55
N TYR A 877 20.68 11.52 -30.79
CA TYR A 877 21.21 11.02 -32.05
C TYR A 877 21.56 9.54 -31.92
N VAL A 878 21.06 8.72 -32.86
CA VAL A 878 21.42 7.32 -33.02
C VAL A 878 22.33 7.22 -34.24
N LEU A 879 23.60 6.89 -34.00
CA LEU A 879 24.69 7.04 -34.97
C LEU A 879 25.12 5.69 -35.53
N GLY A 880 25.07 5.54 -36.86
CA GLY A 880 25.55 4.35 -37.57
C GLY A 880 24.95 3.04 -37.03
N GLY A 881 25.80 2.02 -36.90
CA GLY A 881 25.43 0.69 -36.41
C GLY A 881 25.36 -0.35 -37.52
N LYS A 882 24.78 -1.50 -37.19
CA LYS A 882 24.56 -2.63 -38.10
C LYS A 882 23.06 -2.92 -38.18
N GLU A 883 22.54 -3.07 -39.39
CA GLU A 883 21.11 -3.35 -39.58
C GLU A 883 20.75 -4.77 -39.10
N LEU A 884 19.62 -4.90 -38.40
CA LEU A 884 19.10 -6.18 -37.87
C LEU A 884 18.19 -6.92 -38.88
N ARG A 885 18.45 -6.79 -40.18
CA ARG A 885 17.71 -7.42 -41.29
C ARG A 885 18.61 -8.32 -42.14
N GLU A 886 18.03 -9.11 -43.04
CA GLU A 886 18.77 -9.98 -43.96
C GLU A 886 19.82 -9.16 -44.76
N GLY A 887 21.10 -9.51 -44.61
CA GLY A 887 22.23 -8.83 -45.26
C GLY A 887 23.26 -8.23 -44.29
N GLU A 888 22.87 -7.93 -43.05
CA GLU A 888 23.70 -7.35 -41.97
C GLU A 888 24.74 -6.31 -42.46
N HIS A 889 24.27 -5.16 -42.97
CA HIS A 889 25.14 -4.09 -43.47
C HIS A 889 25.46 -3.04 -42.39
N ALA A 890 26.64 -2.45 -42.46
CA ALA A 890 27.02 -1.27 -41.68
C ALA A 890 26.27 -0.04 -42.20
N LEU A 891 25.84 0.81 -41.28
CA LEU A 891 25.03 1.98 -41.55
C LEU A 891 25.86 3.26 -41.38
N ASP A 892 25.59 4.24 -42.25
CA ASP A 892 26.01 5.65 -42.13
C ASP A 892 24.86 6.56 -41.67
N SER A 893 23.62 6.10 -41.79
CA SER A 893 22.42 6.85 -41.38
C SER A 893 22.43 7.28 -39.91
N VAL A 894 21.93 8.50 -39.67
CA VAL A 894 21.81 9.12 -38.35
C VAL A 894 20.34 9.43 -38.07
N MET A 895 19.76 8.72 -37.09
CA MET A 895 18.38 8.97 -36.65
C MET A 895 18.40 10.00 -35.52
N VAL A 896 17.46 10.94 -35.54
CA VAL A 896 17.37 12.01 -34.55
C VAL A 896 16.00 11.99 -33.90
N TYR A 897 15.97 11.90 -32.58
CA TYR A 897 14.76 12.08 -31.80
C TYR A 897 14.72 13.49 -31.22
N ASP A 898 13.74 14.29 -31.62
CA ASP A 898 13.50 15.58 -31.02
C ASP A 898 12.61 15.44 -29.78
N ARG A 899 13.17 15.78 -28.61
CA ARG A 899 12.48 15.70 -27.31
C ARG A 899 11.35 16.73 -27.16
N GLN A 900 11.31 17.78 -27.98
CA GLN A 900 10.24 18.78 -27.96
C GLN A 900 9.01 18.33 -28.76
N SER A 901 9.21 17.89 -30.00
CA SER A 901 8.10 17.43 -30.85
C SER A 901 7.72 15.96 -30.66
N PHE A 902 8.50 15.20 -29.88
CA PHE A 902 8.36 13.76 -29.64
C PHE A 902 8.39 12.92 -30.92
N LYS A 903 9.21 13.32 -31.90
CA LYS A 903 9.26 12.69 -33.22
C LYS A 903 10.68 12.28 -33.60
N TRP A 904 10.74 11.18 -34.34
CA TRP A 904 11.94 10.77 -35.07
C TRP A 904 12.04 11.53 -36.39
N GLY A 905 13.27 11.88 -36.75
CA GLY A 905 13.68 12.36 -38.05
C GLY A 905 15.05 11.79 -38.42
N GLU A 906 15.59 12.26 -39.54
CA GLU A 906 16.92 11.91 -40.02
C GLU A 906 17.79 13.16 -40.10
N SER A 907 19.07 13.00 -39.81
CA SER A 907 20.11 14.02 -39.98
C SER A 907 21.07 13.63 -41.10
N ASP A 908 21.97 14.54 -41.47
CA ASP A 908 23.03 14.24 -42.43
C ASP A 908 23.78 12.95 -42.05
N PRO A 909 23.96 12.02 -43.00
CA PRO A 909 24.61 10.75 -42.75
C PRO A 909 26.08 10.96 -42.38
N LEU A 910 26.63 9.99 -41.64
CA LEU A 910 28.06 9.93 -41.36
C LEU A 910 28.86 9.90 -42.68
N PRO A 911 30.08 10.46 -42.72
CA PRO A 911 30.93 10.40 -43.91
C PRO A 911 31.38 8.97 -44.31
N TYR A 912 30.98 7.96 -43.55
CA TYR A 912 31.28 6.54 -43.76
C TYR A 912 30.34 5.65 -42.94
N SER A 913 30.09 4.44 -43.43
CA SER A 913 29.32 3.42 -42.71
C SER A 913 30.18 2.78 -41.61
N VAL A 914 29.63 2.65 -40.41
CA VAL A 914 30.39 2.19 -39.24
C VAL A 914 29.54 1.53 -38.16
N TYR A 915 30.07 0.48 -37.54
CA TYR A 915 29.49 -0.16 -36.35
C TYR A 915 30.55 -0.43 -35.28
N GLY A 916 30.13 -0.56 -34.01
CA GLY A 916 31.03 -0.76 -32.87
C GLY A 916 31.98 0.41 -32.60
N HIS A 917 31.60 1.61 -33.05
CA HIS A 917 32.30 2.87 -32.78
C HIS A 917 31.88 3.43 -31.42
N GLY A 918 32.67 4.34 -30.87
CA GLY A 918 32.31 5.14 -29.70
C GLY A 918 31.80 6.52 -30.11
N SER A 919 30.89 7.09 -29.33
CA SER A 919 30.46 8.48 -29.48
C SER A 919 30.45 9.22 -28.14
N VAL A 920 30.71 10.52 -28.20
CA VAL A 920 30.61 11.39 -27.03
C VAL A 920 30.02 12.75 -27.41
N SER A 921 29.36 13.38 -26.44
CA SER A 921 28.71 14.67 -26.60
C SER A 921 29.49 15.73 -25.83
N HIS A 922 29.89 16.82 -26.49
CA HIS A 922 30.64 17.88 -25.83
C HIS A 922 30.31 19.25 -26.42
N ASN A 923 29.95 20.21 -25.56
CA ASN A 923 29.64 21.59 -25.95
C ASN A 923 28.65 21.71 -27.13
N GLY A 924 27.62 20.84 -27.14
CA GLY A 924 26.58 20.82 -28.18
C GLY A 924 27.04 20.21 -29.52
N LEU A 925 28.19 19.55 -29.56
CA LEU A 925 28.72 18.83 -30.70
C LEU A 925 28.74 17.32 -30.42
N VAL A 926 28.62 16.52 -31.48
CA VAL A 926 28.64 15.06 -31.42
C VAL A 926 29.92 14.54 -32.07
N TYR A 927 30.72 13.77 -31.33
CA TYR A 927 31.96 13.17 -31.81
C TYR A 927 31.76 11.67 -32.04
N VAL A 928 32.28 11.14 -33.14
CA VAL A 928 32.23 9.73 -33.52
C VAL A 928 33.64 9.24 -33.78
N LEU A 929 34.03 8.15 -33.11
CA LEU A 929 35.41 7.65 -33.07
C LEU A 929 35.47 6.17 -33.43
N GLY A 930 36.43 5.82 -34.29
CA GLY A 930 36.80 4.43 -34.56
C GLY A 930 35.67 3.57 -35.13
N GLY A 931 35.58 2.33 -34.66
CA GLY A 931 34.62 1.32 -35.11
C GLY A 931 35.14 0.43 -36.23
N LYS A 932 34.25 -0.35 -36.83
CA LYS A 932 34.52 -1.21 -37.98
C LYS A 932 33.75 -0.73 -39.21
N ALA A 933 34.41 -0.74 -40.35
CA ALA A 933 33.76 -0.53 -41.65
C ALA A 933 33.08 -1.82 -42.15
N GLU A 934 32.34 -1.72 -43.26
CA GLU A 934 31.69 -2.85 -43.93
C GLU A 934 32.64 -4.03 -44.20
N ASN A 935 33.90 -3.73 -44.56
CA ASN A 935 34.95 -4.74 -44.80
C ASN A 935 35.52 -5.38 -43.51
N LYS A 936 34.92 -5.11 -42.35
CA LYS A 936 35.28 -5.60 -41.01
C LYS A 936 36.63 -5.11 -40.47
N LYS A 937 37.28 -4.16 -41.15
CA LYS A 937 38.54 -3.54 -40.67
C LYS A 937 38.26 -2.47 -39.64
N CYS A 938 39.09 -2.43 -38.59
CA CYS A 938 39.01 -1.38 -37.58
C CYS A 938 39.43 -0.04 -38.18
N LEU A 939 38.78 1.04 -37.72
CA LEU A 939 39.00 2.40 -38.18
C LEU A 939 39.73 3.23 -37.11
N ARG A 940 40.48 4.23 -37.57
CA ARG A 940 41.10 5.26 -36.73
C ARG A 940 40.43 6.64 -36.89
N ARG A 941 39.36 6.71 -37.68
CA ARG A 941 38.71 7.98 -38.05
C ARG A 941 38.03 8.62 -36.84
N VAL A 942 38.02 9.94 -36.85
CA VAL A 942 37.34 10.78 -35.84
C VAL A 942 36.58 11.83 -36.61
N CYS A 943 35.28 11.94 -36.37
CA CYS A 943 34.42 12.94 -37.00
C CYS A 943 33.62 13.68 -35.94
N VAL A 944 33.36 14.97 -36.19
CA VAL A 944 32.51 15.80 -35.35
C VAL A 944 31.34 16.35 -36.17
N TYR A 945 30.15 16.30 -35.61
CA TYR A 945 28.96 16.90 -36.18
C TYR A 945 28.57 18.16 -35.43
N ASN A 946 28.26 19.21 -36.19
CA ASN A 946 27.70 20.43 -35.66
C ASN A 946 26.22 20.55 -36.06
N PRO A 947 25.27 20.31 -35.13
CA PRO A 947 23.84 20.36 -35.43
C PRO A 947 23.30 21.78 -35.68
N THR A 948 24.05 22.84 -35.35
CA THR A 948 23.68 24.22 -35.71
C THR A 948 24.06 24.56 -37.15
N LYS A 949 25.05 23.85 -37.71
CA LYS A 949 25.59 24.10 -39.05
C LYS A 949 25.19 23.02 -40.06
N PHE A 950 24.66 21.89 -39.59
CA PHE A 950 24.35 20.71 -40.40
C PHE A 950 25.59 20.25 -41.19
N GLU A 951 26.70 20.06 -40.46
CA GLU A 951 28.00 19.76 -41.08
C GLU A 951 28.79 18.74 -40.25
N TRP A 952 29.33 17.73 -40.96
CA TRP A 952 30.33 16.79 -40.46
C TRP A 952 31.74 17.25 -40.84
N LYS A 953 32.67 17.19 -39.87
CA LYS A 953 34.08 17.51 -40.10
C LYS A 953 34.96 16.37 -39.61
N GLU A 954 35.94 15.98 -40.43
CA GLU A 954 36.97 15.02 -40.03
C GLU A 954 38.05 15.70 -39.18
N LEU A 955 38.45 15.03 -38.11
CA LEU A 955 39.44 15.49 -37.14
C LEU A 955 40.71 14.64 -37.22
N ALA A 956 41.71 14.95 -36.40
CA ALA A 956 42.93 14.15 -36.33
C ALA A 956 42.59 12.69 -35.96
N PRO A 957 43.07 11.70 -36.72
CA PRO A 957 42.74 10.30 -36.48
C PRO A 957 43.46 9.77 -35.23
N MET A 958 42.86 8.76 -34.59
CA MET A 958 43.51 7.99 -33.53
C MET A 958 44.82 7.37 -34.04
N LYS A 959 45.77 7.10 -33.13
CA LYS A 959 47.01 6.38 -33.47
C LYS A 959 46.69 4.92 -33.77
N LEU A 960 45.87 4.27 -32.93
CA LEU A 960 45.47 2.88 -33.09
C LEU A 960 44.05 2.76 -33.64
N ALA A 961 43.89 1.94 -34.68
CA ALA A 961 42.57 1.60 -35.22
C ALA A 961 41.88 0.54 -34.33
N ARG A 962 40.69 0.85 -33.82
CA ARG A 962 39.98 0.00 -32.85
C ARG A 962 38.46 0.15 -32.89
N SER A 963 37.76 -0.82 -32.33
CA SER A 963 36.29 -0.88 -32.14
C SER A 963 35.95 -1.47 -30.78
N LEU A 964 34.69 -1.36 -30.31
CA LEU A 964 34.24 -1.92 -29.03
C LEU A 964 35.18 -1.51 -27.88
N PHE A 965 35.42 -0.21 -27.73
CA PHE A 965 36.30 0.37 -26.71
C PHE A 965 35.50 1.26 -25.76
N GLY A 966 36.08 1.57 -24.60
CA GLY A 966 35.51 2.56 -23.68
C GLY A 966 35.87 3.98 -24.11
N VAL A 967 34.90 4.89 -24.07
CA VAL A 967 35.11 6.30 -24.41
C VAL A 967 34.39 7.21 -23.42
N ALA A 968 35.05 8.28 -22.97
CA ALA A 968 34.49 9.27 -22.07
C ALA A 968 35.17 10.63 -22.28
N ILE A 969 34.52 11.69 -21.77
CA ILE A 969 35.11 13.03 -21.73
C ILE A 969 35.45 13.38 -20.29
N GLN A 970 36.65 13.93 -20.09
CA GLN A 970 37.09 14.54 -18.84
C GLN A 970 37.89 15.80 -19.19
N GLU A 971 37.59 16.94 -18.55
CA GLU A 971 38.31 18.21 -18.74
C GLU A 971 38.62 18.61 -20.21
N ASN A 972 37.61 18.61 -21.09
CA ASN A 972 37.73 18.90 -22.53
C ASN A 972 38.64 17.95 -23.33
N LYS A 973 38.93 16.77 -22.81
CA LYS A 973 39.68 15.72 -23.51
C LYS A 973 38.82 14.47 -23.68
N ILE A 974 38.99 13.77 -24.80
CA ILE A 974 38.31 12.50 -25.07
C ILE A 974 39.29 11.36 -24.79
N TYR A 975 38.93 10.48 -23.88
CA TYR A 975 39.71 9.31 -23.50
C TYR A 975 39.18 8.10 -24.25
N VAL A 976 40.07 7.34 -24.87
CA VAL A 976 39.77 6.08 -25.57
C VAL A 976 40.57 4.96 -24.92
N VAL A 977 39.88 4.02 -24.28
CA VAL A 977 40.50 3.00 -23.41
C VAL A 977 40.15 1.61 -23.94
N THR A 978 41.18 0.76 -24.12
CA THR A 978 41.07 -0.63 -24.57
C THR A 978 40.42 -0.78 -25.96
N GLY A 979 39.92 -1.96 -26.31
CA GLY A 979 39.15 -2.24 -27.52
C GLY A 979 39.61 -3.46 -28.30
N VAL A 980 38.93 -3.71 -29.41
CA VAL A 980 39.29 -4.71 -30.42
C VAL A 980 39.99 -4.04 -31.58
N THR A 981 41.22 -4.45 -31.83
CA THR A 981 42.01 -4.11 -33.02
C THR A 981 41.94 -5.23 -34.04
N ASP A 982 42.54 -5.02 -35.22
CA ASP A 982 42.72 -6.09 -36.21
C ASP A 982 43.61 -7.25 -35.73
N ASN A 983 44.39 -7.04 -34.66
CA ASN A 983 45.34 -8.01 -34.11
C ASN A 983 44.87 -8.67 -32.79
N GLY A 984 43.70 -8.30 -32.26
CA GLY A 984 43.19 -8.79 -30.97
C GLY A 984 42.78 -7.66 -30.03
N LEU A 985 42.62 -8.01 -28.75
CA LEU A 985 42.32 -7.04 -27.68
C LEU A 985 43.51 -6.11 -27.42
N THR A 986 43.28 -4.96 -26.81
CA THR A 986 44.36 -4.03 -26.41
C THR A 986 44.08 -3.43 -25.03
N SER A 987 45.13 -3.13 -24.29
CA SER A 987 45.12 -2.35 -23.04
C SER A 987 45.38 -0.86 -23.26
N SER A 988 45.78 -0.47 -24.48
CA SER A 988 46.26 0.89 -24.75
C SER A 988 45.19 1.96 -24.49
N VAL A 989 45.65 3.11 -23.99
CA VAL A 989 44.82 4.30 -23.75
C VAL A 989 45.36 5.47 -24.55
N GLU A 990 44.47 6.13 -25.29
CA GLU A 990 44.78 7.33 -26.06
C GLU A 990 43.89 8.49 -25.59
N VAL A 991 44.46 9.69 -25.58
CA VAL A 991 43.74 10.91 -25.15
C VAL A 991 43.79 11.93 -26.28
N TYR A 992 42.63 12.44 -26.65
CA TYR A 992 42.46 13.48 -27.65
C TYR A 992 42.17 14.81 -26.98
N ASP A 993 43.03 15.78 -27.22
CA ASP A 993 42.81 17.16 -26.84
C ASP A 993 41.95 17.86 -27.89
N ILE A 994 40.73 18.26 -27.48
CA ILE A 994 39.75 18.87 -28.38
C ILE A 994 40.24 20.25 -28.86
N ALA A 995 40.97 21.00 -28.03
CA ALA A 995 41.39 22.35 -28.35
C ALA A 995 42.53 22.36 -29.38
N SER A 996 43.51 21.46 -29.24
CA SER A 996 44.64 21.36 -30.17
C SER A 996 44.40 20.41 -31.34
N ASN A 997 43.36 19.58 -31.30
CA ASN A 997 43.08 18.54 -32.30
C ASN A 997 44.28 17.57 -32.45
N THR A 998 44.78 17.04 -31.32
CA THR A 998 45.94 16.14 -31.28
C THR A 998 45.74 14.98 -30.31
N TRP A 999 46.37 13.84 -30.62
CA TRP A 999 46.36 12.63 -29.80
C TRP A 999 47.68 12.42 -29.03
N SER A 1000 47.58 12.05 -27.76
CA SER A 1000 48.70 11.63 -26.90
C SER A 1000 48.47 10.24 -26.31
N ASP A 1001 49.56 9.53 -26.01
CA ASP A 1001 49.47 8.26 -25.27
C ASP A 1001 49.19 8.54 -23.80
N PHE A 1002 48.54 7.59 -23.14
CA PHE A 1002 48.21 7.68 -21.73
C PHE A 1002 48.51 6.36 -21.02
N VAL A 1003 48.35 6.33 -19.70
CA VAL A 1003 48.59 5.16 -18.87
C VAL A 1003 47.71 4.00 -19.33
N GLU A 1004 48.35 2.88 -19.72
CA GLU A 1004 47.66 1.69 -20.20
C GLU A 1004 46.71 1.11 -19.14
N PHE A 1005 45.59 0.55 -19.59
CA PHE A 1005 44.65 -0.13 -18.72
C PHE A 1005 45.26 -1.47 -18.24
N PRO A 1006 45.03 -1.91 -16.99
CA PRO A 1006 45.71 -3.09 -16.42
C PRO A 1006 45.46 -4.43 -17.13
N GLN A 1007 44.49 -4.51 -18.04
CA GLN A 1007 44.14 -5.72 -18.77
C GLN A 1007 43.66 -5.39 -20.19
N GLU A 1008 43.96 -6.24 -21.17
CA GLU A 1008 43.37 -6.09 -22.51
C GLU A 1008 41.87 -6.44 -22.48
N ARG A 1009 41.02 -5.51 -22.92
CA ARG A 1009 39.55 -5.69 -22.89
C ARG A 1009 38.86 -5.18 -24.14
N SER A 1010 37.64 -5.65 -24.35
CA SER A 1010 36.68 -5.06 -25.29
C SER A 1010 35.38 -4.67 -24.58
N SER A 1011 34.58 -3.80 -25.19
CA SER A 1011 33.30 -3.31 -24.69
C SER A 1011 33.36 -2.76 -23.25
N LEU A 1012 34.47 -2.13 -22.88
CA LEU A 1012 34.63 -1.49 -21.58
C LEU A 1012 33.66 -0.30 -21.46
N ASN A 1013 32.94 -0.19 -20.35
CA ASN A 1013 32.15 1.01 -20.07
C ASN A 1013 33.06 2.03 -19.38
N LEU A 1014 33.29 3.19 -20.02
CA LEU A 1014 34.08 4.28 -19.46
C LEU A 1014 33.17 5.48 -19.20
N MET A 1015 33.29 6.10 -18.03
CA MET A 1015 32.50 7.29 -17.67
C MET A 1015 33.30 8.23 -16.79
N GLU A 1016 32.92 9.51 -16.80
CA GLU A 1016 33.38 10.51 -15.83
C GLU A 1016 32.31 10.65 -14.74
N LEU A 1017 32.74 10.58 -13.48
CA LEU A 1017 31.86 10.73 -12.32
C LEU A 1017 32.62 11.48 -11.22
N GLY A 1018 32.10 12.63 -10.82
CA GLY A 1018 32.66 13.42 -9.71
C GLY A 1018 34.10 13.89 -9.97
N GLY A 1019 34.46 14.16 -11.23
CA GLY A 1019 35.80 14.56 -11.64
C GLY A 1019 36.77 13.42 -11.91
N CYS A 1020 36.38 12.16 -11.68
CA CYS A 1020 37.24 10.99 -11.86
C CYS A 1020 36.77 10.10 -13.01
N LEU A 1021 37.72 9.45 -13.71
CA LEU A 1021 37.40 8.41 -14.70
C LEU A 1021 37.16 7.06 -14.03
N TYR A 1022 36.02 6.44 -14.34
CA TYR A 1022 35.65 5.09 -13.92
C TYR A 1022 35.53 4.18 -15.13
N ALA A 1023 36.08 2.98 -15.01
CA ALA A 1023 36.02 1.92 -16.00
C ALA A 1023 35.32 0.69 -15.38
N VAL A 1024 34.24 0.22 -16.02
CA VAL A 1024 33.40 -0.86 -15.50
C VAL A 1024 33.30 -1.99 -16.53
N GLY A 1025 33.70 -3.19 -16.08
CA GLY A 1025 33.54 -4.45 -16.79
C GLY A 1025 34.30 -4.58 -18.11
N GLY A 1026 33.60 -5.02 -19.17
CA GLY A 1026 34.17 -5.36 -20.47
C GLY A 1026 34.57 -6.84 -20.58
N PHE A 1027 35.00 -7.29 -21.77
CA PHE A 1027 35.34 -8.69 -22.04
C PHE A 1027 36.85 -8.88 -22.19
N ALA A 1028 37.40 -9.82 -21.45
CA ALA A 1028 38.80 -10.24 -21.52
C ALA A 1028 38.93 -11.69 -21.96
N MET A 1029 40.08 -12.09 -22.49
CA MET A 1029 40.36 -13.51 -22.76
C MET A 1029 40.83 -14.19 -21.47
N MET A 1030 40.01 -15.08 -20.92
CA MET A 1030 40.28 -15.78 -19.66
C MET A 1030 40.29 -17.30 -19.88
N PRO A 1031 41.14 -18.07 -19.17
CA PRO A 1031 41.11 -19.52 -19.27
C PRO A 1031 39.82 -20.08 -18.64
N ASP A 1032 39.15 -20.97 -19.35
CA ASP A 1032 38.02 -21.73 -18.85
C ASP A 1032 38.48 -22.73 -17.76
N ASP A 1033 37.77 -22.78 -16.63
CA ASP A 1033 38.14 -23.57 -15.45
C ASP A 1033 38.19 -25.09 -15.73
N ALA A 1034 37.48 -25.58 -16.75
CA ALA A 1034 37.41 -27.00 -17.08
C ALA A 1034 38.40 -27.41 -18.19
N THR A 1035 38.69 -26.51 -19.13
CA THR A 1035 39.42 -26.83 -20.37
C THR A 1035 40.75 -26.08 -20.54
N GLU A 1036 41.06 -25.12 -19.66
CA GLU A 1036 42.21 -24.20 -19.75
C GLU A 1036 42.31 -23.41 -21.06
N LYS A 1037 41.27 -23.45 -21.92
CA LYS A 1037 41.22 -22.69 -23.17
C LYS A 1037 40.83 -21.26 -22.88
N LEU A 1038 41.48 -20.32 -23.56
CA LEU A 1038 41.14 -18.90 -23.47
C LEU A 1038 39.82 -18.63 -24.20
N GLU A 1039 38.82 -18.19 -23.46
CA GLU A 1039 37.51 -17.77 -23.97
C GLU A 1039 37.21 -16.30 -23.60
N PRO A 1040 36.43 -15.57 -24.42
CA PRO A 1040 35.97 -14.23 -24.06
C PRO A 1040 35.03 -14.30 -22.85
N THR A 1041 35.46 -13.74 -21.73
CA THR A 1041 34.72 -13.72 -20.46
C THR A 1041 34.41 -12.29 -20.06
N GLU A 1042 33.16 -12.05 -19.66
CA GLU A 1042 32.71 -10.77 -19.13
C GLU A 1042 33.33 -10.53 -17.75
N MET A 1043 34.03 -9.41 -17.62
CA MET A 1043 34.54 -8.89 -16.37
C MET A 1043 33.46 -8.01 -15.75
N ASN A 1044 33.33 -8.06 -14.42
CA ASN A 1044 32.35 -7.29 -13.66
C ASN A 1044 33.03 -6.48 -12.55
N ASP A 1045 34.24 -5.99 -12.78
CA ASP A 1045 34.99 -5.17 -11.84
C ASP A 1045 34.85 -3.67 -12.14
N ILE A 1046 35.21 -2.85 -11.15
CA ILE A 1046 35.22 -1.39 -11.24
C ILE A 1046 36.64 -0.91 -10.98
N TRP A 1047 37.14 -0.09 -11.90
CA TRP A 1047 38.42 0.60 -11.80
C TRP A 1047 38.20 2.11 -11.78
N ARG A 1048 39.04 2.83 -11.05
CA ARG A 1048 39.10 4.28 -11.04
C ARG A 1048 40.50 4.73 -11.43
N PHE A 1049 40.61 5.72 -12.30
CA PHE A 1049 41.90 6.35 -12.56
C PHE A 1049 42.25 7.31 -11.43
N ASP A 1050 43.43 7.15 -10.85
CA ASP A 1050 43.99 8.03 -9.83
C ASP A 1050 44.88 9.08 -10.51
N GLU A 1051 44.47 10.35 -10.42
CA GLU A 1051 45.21 11.44 -11.06
C GLU A 1051 46.50 11.80 -10.35
N GLU A 1052 46.57 11.63 -9.02
CA GLU A 1052 47.76 11.95 -8.23
C GLU A 1052 48.86 10.91 -8.46
N GLU A 1053 48.49 9.64 -8.46
CA GLU A 1053 49.41 8.51 -8.65
C GLU A 1053 49.61 8.12 -10.14
N HIS A 1054 48.85 8.76 -11.05
CA HIS A 1054 48.84 8.45 -12.48
C HIS A 1054 48.71 6.95 -12.78
N CYS A 1055 47.75 6.27 -12.14
CA CYS A 1055 47.54 4.84 -12.33
C CYS A 1055 46.06 4.42 -12.21
N TRP A 1056 45.74 3.24 -12.74
CA TRP A 1056 44.42 2.64 -12.57
C TRP A 1056 44.35 1.85 -11.25
N SER A 1057 43.45 2.25 -10.36
CA SER A 1057 43.20 1.60 -9.07
C SER A 1057 41.94 0.74 -9.15
N GLY A 1058 42.07 -0.53 -8.77
CA GLY A 1058 40.95 -1.47 -8.73
C GLY A 1058 40.08 -1.21 -7.50
N MET A 1059 38.90 -0.63 -7.71
CA MET A 1059 37.97 -0.26 -6.63
C MET A 1059 37.19 -1.47 -6.13
N LEU A 1060 36.68 -2.29 -7.04
CA LEU A 1060 35.81 -3.41 -6.71
C LEU A 1060 36.04 -4.56 -7.67
N ARG A 1061 36.29 -5.76 -7.13
CA ARG A 1061 36.65 -6.94 -7.93
C ARG A 1061 35.46 -7.56 -8.67
N GLU A 1062 34.26 -7.46 -8.11
CA GLU A 1062 33.07 -8.06 -8.70
C GLU A 1062 31.78 -7.34 -8.26
N ILE A 1063 31.05 -6.79 -9.21
CA ILE A 1063 29.70 -6.25 -9.08
C ILE A 1063 28.78 -6.97 -10.05
N ARG A 1064 28.06 -7.99 -9.56
CA ARG A 1064 27.19 -8.83 -10.38
C ARG A 1064 26.14 -8.06 -11.21
N TYR A 1065 25.82 -6.83 -10.83
CA TYR A 1065 24.84 -5.98 -11.52
C TYR A 1065 25.38 -5.34 -12.80
N ALA A 1066 26.70 -5.33 -13.00
CA ALA A 1066 27.31 -4.87 -14.25
C ALA A 1066 27.17 -5.89 -15.40
N ALA A 1067 26.84 -7.15 -15.09
CA ALA A 1067 26.74 -8.21 -16.09
C ALA A 1067 25.64 -7.90 -17.12
N GLY A 1068 26.02 -7.83 -18.40
CA GLY A 1068 25.13 -7.45 -19.50
C GLY A 1068 24.54 -6.04 -19.37
N ALA A 1069 25.15 -5.17 -18.56
CA ALA A 1069 24.64 -3.83 -18.33
C ALA A 1069 25.35 -2.79 -19.21
N THR A 1070 24.57 -1.82 -19.70
CA THR A 1070 25.15 -0.51 -20.05
C THR A 1070 25.36 0.27 -18.78
N VAL A 1071 26.49 0.97 -18.66
CA VAL A 1071 26.84 1.70 -17.44
C VAL A 1071 26.94 3.20 -17.71
N LEU A 1072 26.31 4.01 -16.86
CA LEU A 1072 26.24 5.46 -16.98
C LEU A 1072 26.61 6.13 -15.66
N ALA A 1073 27.28 7.28 -15.76
CA ALA A 1073 27.31 8.25 -14.65
C ALA A 1073 25.96 8.97 -14.60
N VAL A 1074 25.31 9.00 -13.44
CA VAL A 1074 24.01 9.65 -13.27
C VAL A 1074 23.97 10.43 -11.98
N ARG A 1075 23.06 11.40 -11.90
CA ARG A 1075 22.71 12.08 -10.66
C ARG A 1075 21.29 11.69 -10.27
N LEU A 1076 21.14 10.95 -9.18
CA LEU A 1076 19.85 10.45 -8.70
C LEU A 1076 19.67 10.73 -7.22
N ASN A 1077 18.42 10.97 -6.82
CA ASN A 1077 18.05 11.15 -5.43
C ASN A 1077 17.97 9.79 -4.71
N VAL A 1078 18.89 9.55 -3.77
CA VAL A 1078 18.99 8.25 -3.08
C VAL A 1078 17.76 7.93 -2.22
N ILE A 1079 16.98 8.93 -1.79
CA ILE A 1079 15.72 8.71 -1.06
C ILE A 1079 14.67 8.04 -1.94
N ARG A 1080 14.71 8.27 -3.27
CA ARG A 1080 13.81 7.60 -4.22
C ARG A 1080 14.24 6.16 -4.55
N LEU A 1081 15.47 5.78 -4.20
CA LEU A 1081 16.02 4.47 -4.54
C LEU A 1081 15.82 3.49 -3.38
N THR A 1082 15.71 2.20 -3.71
CA THR A 1082 15.64 1.15 -2.68
C THR A 1082 17.04 0.67 -2.36
N LYS A 1083 17.55 0.96 -1.16
CA LYS A 1083 18.84 0.44 -0.68
C LYS A 1083 18.83 -1.09 -0.65
N MET A 1084 19.92 -1.71 -1.13
CA MET A 1084 20.03 -3.16 -1.32
C MET A 1084 20.76 -3.88 -0.20
#